data_AF-A0A640W779-F1
#
_entry.id   AF-A0A640W779-F1
#
_cell.length_a   1.000
_cell.length_b   1.000
_cell.length_c   1.000
_cell.angle_alpha   90.00
_cell.angle_beta   90.00
_cell.angle_gamma   90.00
#
_symmetry.space_group_name_H-M   'P 1'
#
loop_
_entity.id
_entity.type
_entity.pdbx_description
1 polymer ?
#
loop_
_entity_poly.entity_id
_entity_poly.type
_entity_poly.pdbx_seq_one_letter_code
_entity_poly.pdbx_strand_id
1 'polypeptide(L)'
;MLEDRVGDFDKNADAAYRTVQVLEHVEKFDEDGKRLTSDDIGNGEINGFTSSGDARHGTEAGRLQDFGKYGFTNLKGELNHIDSAADDEDARAEAEGLGIQWERPEDDDRSAEEIVNDSELLKNLGNQSGVKDMLKERVGDFENDADAAYRAVQLLEHVERFDEDGKRIAGNEVGNGEINGFTSSDEAKHGTEAGRLQDFGKYGFTNLKGELNYIDSAADDEEVRADAEELGIQWERPEDDDRSAEEIVNDSELLKNLGNQSGVKDMLKERVGDFENDADAAYRAVQLLEHVERFDEDGKRIASNEVGNGEINGFTSSDEAKHGTEAGRLQDFGKYGFSHLKGELTLPETVGDNEKAREEAEAAGIDWELPEDDDRSAENIIEDSPLLKNLGNQSGVKDMLKERVGDFENDADAAYRASQVLDRIVMYDGEGKSQSGNGVANTSIDGFTNSGEAKHGTEAGRLQDFGKYGFETLKEVKKPEDIGSYKDFLKANPDADDISKQMAKYAAIIDENYDAIRGKTDSGKYLTAEALQQYKDENPQISDDFKDALDFWSQPGAFNILDTSKHSLAQNTDGDVSKNDLSNWLTNDSPKDSGSAIAFISEVANANTTANVDKSELGADVFENPDNYSAKEKAAVLQDLLTAQKLINKGAEAGMWQDDYGKVSIANAVRGHPDPEKLLQDVNDHIAILQDDQEVVDYLNENSTREIDALFESNEGLKKAVEGTYEDEIKSGKALDALWETNTKDGKTDQQTALASFFQSAQTFQSVLGIDDLKEIQGAVSKSEHAGEFKDYYENQIASGERYKELLDDGDNSFEEATSAFTMEVALYNSALDPEFTGELDNKLNENFQTLAQENAFKDASFDDLKTAFGKDGGDELDEEKVKKLIDEINETNPEFFINANGKKTTPDQILAGFRGEWDLLRQGSKTLNELKLLDPNGSLKEVYGKGGLHGVSGLFMAGITIAKGASGSGKLTDRQIVDIATGSVMSATIMTEGGAKGYLAHLKDVKGKLEGDLLDHVGSLLDDVSPESNSLQDAKSFNKYLTDVTQKFEQAAKGLGGIAGVAAGAYGIFDGVQMLRNGDKVGGALSITAGAMGTMAGLASAVEGSLGLVLSSIPRIIPVLAGGLGVAAAGVGAIVALIPGLIEEGKRQVQQDKFGELLSDYLTQYEVDGVPYGDYWDIPDEEWPGYDDGALHGS
;
A
#
# COMPACT_ATOMS: atom_id res chain seq x y z
N MET A 1 -42.68 2.12 -108.24
CA MET A 1 -41.37 2.46 -107.64
C MET A 1 -40.90 1.35 -106.71
N LEU A 2 -41.56 1.11 -105.57
CA LEU A 2 -41.21 -0.02 -104.68
C LEU A 2 -41.34 -1.38 -105.40
N GLU A 3 -42.49 -1.69 -105.99
CA GLU A 3 -42.71 -2.93 -106.76
C GLU A 3 -41.64 -3.17 -107.84
N ASP A 4 -41.17 -2.10 -108.50
CA ASP A 4 -40.15 -2.19 -109.55
C ASP A 4 -38.77 -2.59 -109.02
N ARG A 5 -38.51 -2.36 -107.73
CA ARG A 5 -37.21 -2.60 -107.08
C ARG A 5 -37.18 -3.89 -106.27
N VAL A 6 -38.28 -4.23 -105.59
CA VAL A 6 -38.36 -5.39 -104.68
C VAL A 6 -39.13 -6.59 -105.28
N GLY A 7 -39.90 -6.35 -106.35
CA GLY A 7 -40.83 -7.29 -106.98
C GLY A 7 -42.30 -7.00 -106.62
N ASP A 8 -43.24 -7.65 -107.32
CA ASP A 8 -44.70 -7.57 -107.03
C ASP A 8 -44.99 -8.25 -105.70
N PHE A 9 -45.02 -7.45 -104.62
CA PHE A 9 -45.23 -7.92 -103.24
C PHE A 9 -46.67 -8.38 -102.97
N ASP A 10 -47.64 -8.00 -103.81
CA ASP A 10 -49.01 -8.52 -103.72
C ASP A 10 -49.10 -10.00 -104.15
N LYS A 11 -48.08 -10.53 -104.84
CA LYS A 11 -48.07 -11.91 -105.37
C LYS A 11 -46.86 -12.76 -104.99
N ASN A 12 -45.81 -12.18 -104.41
CA ASN A 12 -44.58 -12.90 -104.07
C ASN A 12 -44.17 -12.61 -102.61
N ALA A 13 -44.15 -13.65 -101.79
CA ALA A 13 -43.78 -13.57 -100.37
C ALA A 13 -42.35 -13.02 -100.16
N ASP A 14 -41.38 -13.37 -101.01
CA ASP A 14 -40.01 -12.85 -100.90
C ASP A 14 -39.95 -11.36 -101.27
N ALA A 15 -40.81 -10.92 -102.20
CA ALA A 15 -40.90 -9.51 -102.56
C ALA A 15 -41.59 -8.72 -101.45
N ALA A 16 -42.63 -9.27 -100.81
CA ALA A 16 -43.26 -8.70 -99.63
C ALA A 16 -42.28 -8.58 -98.47
N TYR A 17 -41.51 -9.64 -98.19
CA TYR A 17 -40.48 -9.63 -97.16
C TYR A 17 -39.41 -8.56 -97.41
N ARG A 18 -38.85 -8.48 -98.64
CA ARG A 18 -37.92 -7.41 -99.02
C ARG A 18 -38.55 -6.02 -98.94
N THR A 19 -39.84 -5.88 -99.21
CA THR A 19 -40.56 -4.60 -99.09
C THR A 19 -40.60 -4.16 -97.63
N VAL A 20 -40.93 -5.07 -96.72
CA VAL A 20 -40.94 -4.82 -95.28
C VAL A 20 -39.55 -4.39 -94.82
N GLN A 21 -38.50 -5.15 -95.17
CA GLN A 21 -37.12 -4.80 -94.82
C GLN A 21 -36.72 -3.41 -95.34
N VAL A 22 -37.11 -3.04 -96.56
CA VAL A 22 -36.80 -1.71 -97.11
C VAL A 22 -37.53 -0.60 -96.36
N LEU A 23 -38.82 -0.80 -96.05
CA LEU A 23 -39.62 0.19 -95.32
C LEU A 23 -39.08 0.37 -93.91
N GLU A 24 -38.77 -0.74 -93.24
CA GLU A 24 -38.15 -0.77 -91.92
C GLU A 24 -36.76 -0.09 -91.93
N HIS A 25 -35.95 -0.33 -92.98
CA HIS A 25 -34.66 0.35 -93.13
C HIS A 25 -34.82 1.87 -93.26
N VAL A 26 -35.76 2.30 -94.11
CA VAL A 26 -36.05 3.72 -94.35
C VAL A 26 -36.55 4.43 -93.10
N GLU A 27 -37.31 3.73 -92.28
CA GLU A 27 -37.83 4.21 -91.01
C GLU A 27 -36.71 4.33 -89.96
N LYS A 28 -35.84 3.31 -89.86
CA LYS A 28 -34.81 3.20 -88.82
C LYS A 28 -33.50 3.94 -89.13
N PHE A 29 -33.17 4.21 -90.38
CA PHE A 29 -31.87 4.79 -90.77
C PHE A 29 -31.98 6.07 -91.60
N ASP A 30 -31.03 6.98 -91.39
CA ASP A 30 -30.85 8.18 -92.21
C ASP A 30 -30.07 7.90 -93.51
N GLU A 31 -29.87 8.94 -94.32
CA GLU A 31 -29.17 8.87 -95.61
C GLU A 31 -27.65 8.57 -95.50
N ASP A 32 -27.07 8.71 -94.32
CA ASP A 32 -25.68 8.34 -94.00
C ASP A 32 -25.58 6.96 -93.36
N GLY A 33 -26.72 6.31 -93.08
CA GLY A 33 -26.82 5.00 -92.47
C GLY A 33 -26.69 5.02 -90.95
N LYS A 34 -26.92 6.17 -90.33
CA LYS A 34 -27.03 6.27 -88.88
C LYS A 34 -28.45 5.98 -88.45
N ARG A 35 -28.57 5.25 -87.35
CA ARG A 35 -29.85 4.95 -86.72
C ARG A 35 -30.55 6.24 -86.27
N LEU A 36 -31.81 6.38 -86.62
CA LEU A 36 -32.68 7.49 -86.24
C LEU A 36 -33.36 7.20 -84.89
N THR A 37 -33.69 8.26 -84.17
CA THR A 37 -34.36 8.22 -82.86
C THR A 37 -35.40 9.34 -82.80
N SER A 38 -36.70 8.99 -82.88
CA SER A 38 -37.83 9.93 -82.89
C SER A 38 -39.16 9.18 -82.71
N ASP A 39 -40.18 9.84 -82.15
CA ASP A 39 -41.56 9.32 -82.02
C ASP A 39 -42.24 8.97 -83.36
N ASP A 40 -41.69 9.48 -84.47
CA ASP A 40 -42.18 9.18 -85.81
C ASP A 40 -41.73 7.77 -86.30
N ILE A 41 -40.83 7.10 -85.58
CA ILE A 41 -40.27 5.78 -85.92
C ILE A 41 -41.11 4.67 -85.27
N GLY A 42 -41.46 3.64 -86.05
CA GLY A 42 -42.23 2.48 -85.62
C GLY A 42 -43.75 2.73 -85.55
N ASN A 43 -44.22 3.89 -86.02
CA ASN A 43 -45.64 4.26 -85.95
C ASN A 43 -46.50 3.63 -87.06
N GLY A 44 -45.88 2.87 -87.97
CA GLY A 44 -46.55 2.16 -89.05
C GLY A 44 -46.96 3.06 -90.22
N GLU A 45 -46.54 4.32 -90.23
CA GLU A 45 -46.73 5.27 -91.32
C GLU A 45 -45.38 5.73 -91.87
N ILE A 46 -45.33 6.05 -93.18
CA ILE A 46 -44.15 6.69 -93.78
C ILE A 46 -44.35 8.21 -93.71
N ASN A 47 -43.60 8.86 -92.83
CA ASN A 47 -43.76 10.27 -92.48
C ASN A 47 -43.00 11.21 -93.42
N GLY A 48 -43.47 12.46 -93.51
CA GLY A 48 -42.80 13.52 -94.29
C GLY A 48 -43.32 13.78 -95.71
N PHE A 49 -44.52 13.29 -96.04
CA PHE A 49 -45.26 13.79 -97.20
C PHE A 49 -45.82 15.20 -96.96
N THR A 50 -45.76 16.08 -97.97
CA THR A 50 -46.49 17.35 -97.96
C THR A 50 -47.99 17.10 -98.17
N SER A 51 -48.82 18.12 -97.91
CA SER A 51 -50.25 18.08 -98.23
C SER A 51 -50.56 17.93 -99.73
N SER A 52 -49.58 18.13 -100.62
CA SER A 52 -49.67 17.85 -102.06
C SER A 52 -49.26 16.42 -102.43
N GLY A 53 -48.79 15.61 -101.48
CA GLY A 53 -48.29 14.24 -101.70
C GLY A 53 -46.82 14.17 -102.12
N ASP A 54 -46.07 15.28 -102.05
CA ASP A 54 -44.63 15.29 -102.37
C ASP A 54 -43.81 14.85 -101.15
N ALA A 55 -42.83 13.98 -101.36
CA ALA A 55 -41.89 13.57 -100.32
C ALA A 55 -40.90 14.70 -99.98
N ARG A 56 -40.73 15.01 -98.68
CA ARG A 56 -39.73 15.99 -98.22
C ARG A 56 -38.35 15.34 -98.11
N HIS A 57 -37.33 16.00 -98.64
CA HIS A 57 -35.93 15.58 -98.49
C HIS A 57 -35.57 15.45 -97.00
N GLY A 58 -34.83 14.39 -96.65
CA GLY A 58 -34.41 14.11 -95.26
C GLY A 58 -35.47 13.46 -94.37
N THR A 59 -36.69 13.20 -94.87
CA THR A 59 -37.76 12.47 -94.15
C THR A 59 -37.89 11.03 -94.64
N GLU A 60 -38.64 10.18 -93.94
CA GLU A 60 -38.89 8.78 -94.36
C GLU A 60 -39.47 8.71 -95.78
N ALA A 61 -40.45 9.56 -96.10
CA ALA A 61 -41.01 9.67 -97.44
C ALA A 61 -39.95 10.04 -98.49
N GLY A 62 -39.02 10.94 -98.13
CA GLY A 62 -37.89 11.33 -98.98
C GLY A 62 -36.93 10.17 -99.22
N ARG A 63 -36.55 9.47 -98.15
CA ARG A 63 -35.66 8.30 -98.21
C ARG A 63 -36.30 7.14 -98.97
N LEU A 64 -37.60 6.91 -98.82
CA LEU A 64 -38.36 5.92 -99.59
C LEU A 64 -38.40 6.27 -101.08
N GLN A 65 -38.56 7.56 -101.41
CA GLN A 65 -38.49 8.06 -102.78
C GLN A 65 -37.09 7.85 -103.37
N ASP A 66 -36.04 8.14 -102.60
CA ASP A 66 -34.65 7.94 -103.02
C ASP A 66 -34.32 6.45 -103.20
N PHE A 67 -34.82 5.56 -102.33
CA PHE A 67 -34.75 4.12 -102.54
C PHE A 67 -35.44 3.71 -103.85
N GLY A 68 -36.66 4.21 -104.12
CA GLY A 68 -37.36 3.94 -105.37
C GLY A 68 -36.54 4.35 -106.60
N LYS A 69 -35.80 5.46 -106.50
CA LYS A 69 -34.98 6.01 -107.59
C LYS A 69 -33.64 5.29 -107.75
N TYR A 70 -32.91 5.03 -106.67
CA TYR A 70 -31.52 4.56 -106.69
C TYR A 70 -31.35 3.09 -106.30
N GLY A 71 -32.37 2.45 -105.71
CA GLY A 71 -32.36 1.05 -105.28
C GLY A 71 -31.56 0.81 -104.01
N PHE A 72 -31.27 -0.47 -103.72
CA PHE A 72 -30.63 -0.94 -102.48
C PHE A 72 -29.28 -0.30 -102.16
N THR A 73 -28.51 0.18 -103.16
CA THR A 73 -27.23 0.85 -102.92
C THR A 73 -27.35 2.18 -102.18
N ASN A 74 -28.58 2.71 -102.04
CA ASN A 74 -28.87 3.94 -101.31
C ASN A 74 -29.40 3.68 -99.89
N LEU A 75 -29.56 2.41 -99.49
CA LEU A 75 -29.81 2.03 -98.11
C LEU A 75 -28.45 1.81 -97.44
N LYS A 76 -28.04 2.75 -96.60
CA LYS A 76 -26.82 2.65 -95.79
C LYS A 76 -27.19 2.29 -94.36
N GLY A 77 -26.35 1.56 -93.64
CA GLY A 77 -26.70 1.00 -92.32
C GLY A 77 -27.25 -0.42 -92.45
N GLU A 78 -27.10 -1.19 -91.38
CA GLU A 78 -27.37 -2.63 -91.35
C GLU A 78 -28.65 -2.89 -90.52
N LEU A 79 -29.60 -3.62 -91.11
CA LEU A 79 -30.77 -4.12 -90.38
C LEU A 79 -30.40 -5.44 -89.73
N ASN A 80 -30.33 -5.45 -88.41
CA ASN A 80 -30.13 -6.67 -87.64
C ASN A 80 -31.46 -7.40 -87.52
N HIS A 81 -31.45 -8.71 -87.78
CA HIS A 81 -32.61 -9.56 -87.51
C HIS A 81 -32.59 -9.97 -86.03
N ILE A 82 -33.71 -9.79 -85.35
CA ILE A 82 -33.87 -10.17 -83.94
C ILE A 82 -33.48 -11.65 -83.72
N ASP A 83 -33.84 -12.52 -84.68
CA ASP A 83 -33.53 -13.96 -84.65
C ASP A 83 -32.04 -14.28 -84.76
N SER A 84 -31.19 -13.34 -85.21
CA SER A 84 -29.73 -13.54 -85.35
C SER A 84 -28.91 -12.92 -84.22
N ALA A 85 -29.53 -12.17 -83.31
CA ALA A 85 -28.80 -11.49 -82.23
C ALA A 85 -28.07 -12.47 -81.30
N ALA A 86 -28.63 -13.67 -81.09
CA ALA A 86 -28.01 -14.71 -80.26
C ALA A 86 -26.72 -15.31 -80.86
N ASP A 87 -26.53 -15.20 -82.18
CA ASP A 87 -25.40 -15.78 -82.93
C ASP A 87 -24.23 -14.78 -83.10
N ASP A 88 -24.32 -13.57 -82.54
CA ASP A 88 -23.29 -12.52 -82.66
C ASP A 88 -22.18 -12.72 -81.62
N GLU A 89 -21.09 -13.38 -82.03
CA GLU A 89 -19.93 -13.69 -81.17
C GLU A 89 -19.24 -12.42 -80.62
N ASP A 90 -19.22 -11.31 -81.38
CA ASP A 90 -18.59 -10.07 -80.93
C ASP A 90 -19.46 -9.40 -79.86
N ALA A 91 -20.79 -9.35 -80.06
CA ALA A 91 -21.72 -8.84 -79.05
C ALA A 91 -21.70 -9.66 -77.76
N ARG A 92 -21.56 -11.00 -77.88
CA ARG A 92 -21.39 -11.89 -76.73
C ARG A 92 -20.15 -11.57 -75.92
N ALA A 93 -18.99 -11.47 -76.57
CA ALA A 93 -17.74 -11.17 -75.89
C ALA A 93 -17.75 -9.77 -75.24
N GLU A 94 -18.38 -8.78 -75.88
CA GLU A 94 -18.54 -7.44 -75.32
C GLU A 94 -19.49 -7.42 -74.11
N ALA A 95 -20.59 -8.19 -74.15
CA ALA A 95 -21.51 -8.33 -73.02
C ALA A 95 -20.84 -9.03 -71.83
N GLU A 96 -20.14 -10.14 -72.08
CA GLU A 96 -19.39 -10.88 -71.05
C GLU A 96 -18.33 -9.98 -70.39
N GLY A 97 -17.67 -9.09 -71.16
CA GLY A 97 -16.73 -8.09 -70.63
C GLY A 97 -17.36 -6.97 -69.78
N LEU A 98 -18.69 -6.86 -69.77
CA LEU A 98 -19.45 -5.96 -68.89
C LEU A 98 -20.07 -6.72 -67.71
N GLY A 99 -19.72 -7.98 -67.51
CA GLY A 99 -20.33 -8.86 -66.51
C GLY A 99 -21.73 -9.35 -66.91
N ILE A 100 -22.17 -9.18 -68.16
CA ILE A 100 -23.49 -9.66 -68.61
C ILE A 100 -23.35 -11.11 -69.09
N GLN A 101 -24.02 -12.03 -68.41
CA GLN A 101 -24.12 -13.43 -68.79
C GLN A 101 -25.00 -13.59 -70.02
N TRP A 102 -24.42 -14.14 -71.08
CA TRP A 102 -25.10 -14.28 -72.37
C TRP A 102 -26.24 -15.30 -72.34
N GLU A 103 -26.08 -16.39 -71.60
CA GLU A 103 -27.07 -17.46 -71.45
C GLU A 103 -27.44 -17.59 -69.97
N ARG A 104 -28.63 -18.11 -69.68
CA ARG A 104 -29.04 -18.39 -68.30
C ARG A 104 -28.16 -19.49 -67.68
N PRO A 105 -27.93 -19.47 -66.35
CA PRO A 105 -27.33 -20.59 -65.64
C PRO A 105 -28.04 -21.92 -65.92
N GLU A 106 -27.31 -23.05 -65.87
CA GLU A 106 -27.85 -24.39 -66.21
C GLU A 106 -29.05 -24.81 -65.36
N ASP A 107 -29.23 -24.22 -64.18
CA ASP A 107 -30.29 -24.48 -63.20
C ASP A 107 -31.45 -23.47 -63.25
N ASP A 108 -31.38 -22.43 -64.10
CA ASP A 108 -32.48 -21.48 -64.31
C ASP A 108 -33.47 -21.95 -65.38
N ASP A 109 -34.52 -22.63 -64.93
CA ASP A 109 -35.62 -23.16 -65.75
C ASP A 109 -36.72 -22.14 -66.08
N ARG A 110 -36.60 -20.86 -65.69
CA ARG A 110 -37.65 -19.85 -65.88
C ARG A 110 -37.88 -19.54 -67.36
N SER A 111 -39.15 -19.43 -67.74
CA SER A 111 -39.56 -18.97 -69.08
C SER A 111 -39.28 -17.47 -69.31
N ALA A 112 -39.26 -17.03 -70.57
CA ALA A 112 -39.12 -15.61 -70.92
C ALA A 112 -40.17 -14.73 -70.24
N GLU A 113 -41.42 -15.22 -70.18
CA GLU A 113 -42.53 -14.51 -69.52
C GLU A 113 -42.31 -14.39 -68.00
N GLU A 114 -41.77 -15.43 -67.34
CA GLU A 114 -41.44 -15.38 -65.91
C GLU A 114 -40.32 -14.37 -65.65
N ILE A 115 -39.23 -14.40 -66.42
CA ILE A 115 -38.10 -13.48 -66.29
C ILE A 115 -38.52 -12.02 -66.50
N VAL A 116 -39.32 -11.75 -67.54
CA VAL A 116 -39.86 -10.40 -67.79
C VAL A 116 -40.75 -9.96 -66.64
N ASN A 117 -41.58 -10.84 -66.08
CA ASN A 117 -42.49 -10.46 -64.98
C ASN A 117 -41.78 -10.26 -63.64
N ASP A 118 -40.66 -10.95 -63.42
CA ASP A 118 -39.81 -10.87 -62.23
C ASP A 118 -38.97 -9.57 -62.22
N SER A 119 -38.59 -9.04 -63.38
CA SER A 119 -37.85 -7.78 -63.49
C SER A 119 -38.79 -6.59 -63.69
N GLU A 120 -38.91 -5.73 -62.68
CA GLU A 120 -39.71 -4.49 -62.81
C GLU A 120 -39.22 -3.60 -63.95
N LEU A 121 -37.90 -3.47 -64.11
CA LEU A 121 -37.28 -2.69 -65.20
C LEU A 121 -37.75 -3.18 -66.58
N LEU A 122 -37.63 -4.48 -66.86
CA LEU A 122 -37.98 -5.02 -68.17
C LEU A 122 -39.50 -5.06 -68.39
N LYS A 123 -40.27 -5.34 -67.33
CA LYS A 123 -41.74 -5.34 -67.34
C LYS A 123 -42.33 -3.96 -67.62
N ASN A 124 -41.77 -2.93 -66.99
CA ASN A 124 -42.25 -1.55 -67.06
C ASN A 124 -41.62 -0.78 -68.24
N LEU A 125 -40.63 -1.36 -68.92
CA LEU A 125 -39.98 -0.74 -70.07
C LEU A 125 -40.98 -0.47 -71.21
N GLY A 126 -41.31 0.81 -71.38
CA GLY A 126 -42.05 1.28 -72.54
C GLY A 126 -41.15 1.41 -73.77
N ASN A 127 -41.76 1.73 -74.92
CA ASN A 127 -41.04 1.90 -76.20
C ASN A 127 -40.84 3.38 -76.58
N GLN A 128 -40.77 4.28 -75.59
CA GLN A 128 -40.47 5.70 -75.80
C GLN A 128 -39.12 5.83 -76.52
N SER A 129 -39.06 6.67 -77.56
CA SER A 129 -37.86 6.79 -78.40
C SER A 129 -37.35 5.48 -79.03
N GLY A 130 -38.19 4.44 -79.11
CA GLY A 130 -37.87 3.13 -79.70
C GLY A 130 -36.91 2.26 -78.87
N VAL A 131 -36.68 2.58 -77.59
CA VAL A 131 -35.65 1.90 -76.78
C VAL A 131 -35.91 0.40 -76.57
N LYS A 132 -37.19 0.00 -76.50
CA LYS A 132 -37.56 -1.41 -76.30
C LYS A 132 -37.25 -2.23 -77.54
N ASP A 133 -37.56 -1.72 -78.72
CA ASP A 133 -37.23 -2.37 -79.98
C ASP A 133 -35.72 -2.40 -80.22
N MET A 134 -35.03 -1.31 -79.88
CA MET A 134 -33.57 -1.25 -79.93
C MET A 134 -32.91 -2.28 -79.01
N LEU A 135 -33.45 -2.48 -77.81
CA LEU A 135 -33.01 -3.52 -76.89
C LEU A 135 -33.17 -4.90 -77.53
N LYS A 136 -34.36 -5.24 -78.05
CA LYS A 136 -34.63 -6.53 -78.73
C LYS A 136 -33.68 -6.82 -79.88
N GLU A 137 -33.34 -5.81 -80.67
CA GLU A 137 -32.42 -5.98 -81.79
C GLU A 137 -30.97 -6.29 -81.37
N ARG A 138 -30.59 -5.94 -80.14
CA ARG A 138 -29.25 -6.20 -79.59
C ARG A 138 -29.18 -7.46 -78.76
N VAL A 139 -30.23 -7.79 -78.01
CA VAL A 139 -30.24 -8.91 -77.07
C VAL A 139 -31.07 -10.11 -77.54
N GLY A 140 -31.82 -9.97 -78.64
CA GLY A 140 -32.77 -10.99 -79.12
C GLY A 140 -34.19 -10.78 -78.61
N ASP A 141 -35.11 -11.65 -79.03
CA ASP A 141 -36.54 -11.54 -78.72
C ASP A 141 -36.84 -11.94 -77.26
N PHE A 142 -36.56 -11.04 -76.32
CA PHE A 142 -36.77 -11.27 -74.89
C PHE A 142 -38.23 -11.52 -74.48
N GLU A 143 -39.20 -11.37 -75.37
CA GLU A 143 -40.60 -11.73 -75.08
C GLU A 143 -40.88 -13.22 -75.30
N ASN A 144 -40.04 -13.92 -76.07
CA ASN A 144 -40.24 -15.33 -76.43
C ASN A 144 -38.99 -16.21 -76.21
N ASP A 145 -37.80 -15.63 -76.04
CA ASP A 145 -36.54 -16.30 -75.73
C ASP A 145 -36.11 -15.96 -74.30
N ALA A 146 -35.99 -16.99 -73.46
CA ALA A 146 -35.67 -16.85 -72.05
C ALA A 146 -34.22 -16.38 -71.81
N ASP A 147 -33.27 -16.79 -72.66
CA ASP A 147 -31.89 -16.31 -72.55
C ASP A 147 -31.83 -14.83 -72.99
N ALA A 148 -32.64 -14.43 -73.98
CA ALA A 148 -32.80 -13.03 -74.38
C ALA A 148 -33.40 -12.17 -73.26
N ALA A 149 -34.41 -12.68 -72.57
CA ALA A 149 -34.98 -12.04 -71.39
C ALA A 149 -33.94 -11.87 -70.29
N TYR A 150 -33.18 -12.91 -69.99
CA TYR A 150 -32.18 -12.88 -68.93
C TYR A 150 -31.10 -11.82 -69.16
N ARG A 151 -30.47 -11.80 -70.34
CA ARG A 151 -29.45 -10.78 -70.66
C ARG A 151 -30.03 -9.38 -70.84
N ALA A 152 -31.30 -9.26 -71.26
CA ALA A 152 -31.99 -7.96 -71.31
C ALA A 152 -32.18 -7.36 -69.91
N VAL A 153 -32.54 -8.17 -68.92
CA VAL A 153 -32.66 -7.73 -67.52
C VAL A 153 -31.34 -7.19 -67.00
N GLN A 154 -30.27 -7.97 -67.13
CA GLN A 154 -28.92 -7.57 -66.68
C GLN A 154 -28.44 -6.30 -67.37
N LEU A 155 -28.76 -6.12 -68.65
CA LEU A 155 -28.39 -4.90 -69.36
C LEU A 155 -29.14 -3.68 -68.84
N LEU A 156 -30.43 -3.81 -68.54
CA LEU A 156 -31.19 -2.71 -67.94
C LEU A 156 -30.67 -2.39 -66.54
N GLU A 157 -30.31 -3.41 -65.76
CA GLU A 157 -29.62 -3.22 -64.48
C GLU A 157 -28.28 -2.50 -64.66
N HIS A 158 -27.47 -2.86 -65.66
CA HIS A 158 -26.22 -2.15 -65.96
C HIS A 158 -26.47 -0.67 -66.28
N VAL A 159 -27.45 -0.38 -67.13
CA VAL A 159 -27.83 0.99 -67.50
C VAL A 159 -28.32 1.79 -66.27
N GLU A 160 -29.07 1.16 -65.38
CA GLU A 160 -29.56 1.76 -64.13
C GLU A 160 -28.44 1.94 -63.10
N ARG A 161 -27.40 1.10 -63.12
CA ARG A 161 -26.35 1.07 -62.08
C ARG A 161 -25.10 1.87 -62.42
N PHE A 162 -24.83 2.15 -63.70
CA PHE A 162 -23.61 2.82 -64.16
C PHE A 162 -23.87 4.07 -65.00
N ASP A 163 -22.99 5.07 -64.88
CA ASP A 163 -22.96 6.25 -65.75
C ASP A 163 -22.19 6.01 -67.07
N GLU A 164 -22.07 7.04 -67.91
CA GLU A 164 -21.36 6.96 -69.21
C GLU A 164 -19.83 6.74 -69.10
N ASP A 165 -19.25 6.98 -67.93
CA ASP A 165 -17.85 6.70 -67.61
C ASP A 165 -17.67 5.29 -67.01
N GLY A 166 -18.76 4.61 -66.70
CA GLY A 166 -18.76 3.31 -66.03
C GLY A 166 -18.62 3.38 -64.50
N LYS A 167 -18.94 4.53 -63.89
CA LYS A 167 -18.94 4.68 -62.44
C LYS A 167 -20.30 4.29 -61.88
N ARG A 168 -20.30 3.59 -60.73
CA ARG A 168 -21.50 3.22 -60.01
C ARG A 168 -22.29 4.47 -59.62
N ILE A 169 -23.55 4.54 -60.01
CA ILE A 169 -24.48 5.59 -59.61
C ILE A 169 -25.28 5.16 -58.37
N ALA A 170 -25.62 6.14 -57.54
CA ALA A 170 -26.41 5.96 -56.32
C ALA A 170 -27.40 7.12 -56.21
N GLY A 171 -28.59 6.86 -55.68
CA GLY A 171 -29.67 7.83 -55.58
C GLY A 171 -31.05 7.17 -55.56
N ASN A 172 -32.09 7.98 -55.42
CA ASN A 172 -33.48 7.53 -55.41
C ASN A 172 -34.03 7.15 -56.80
N GLU A 173 -33.30 7.46 -57.87
CA GLU A 173 -33.62 7.04 -59.24
C GLU A 173 -33.11 5.61 -59.52
N VAL A 174 -32.19 5.08 -58.71
CA VAL A 174 -31.63 3.73 -58.87
C VAL A 174 -32.48 2.72 -58.08
N GLY A 175 -32.85 1.60 -58.70
CA GLY A 175 -33.62 0.51 -58.09
C GLY A 175 -35.10 0.84 -57.95
N ASN A 176 -35.61 1.85 -58.68
CA ASN A 176 -37.02 2.24 -58.62
C ASN A 176 -37.92 1.46 -59.59
N GLY A 177 -37.34 0.53 -60.36
CA GLY A 177 -38.07 -0.34 -61.28
C GLY A 177 -38.50 0.34 -62.58
N GLU A 178 -37.97 1.53 -62.89
CA GLU A 178 -38.24 2.28 -64.12
C GLU A 178 -36.95 2.83 -64.75
N ILE A 179 -36.90 2.92 -66.08
CA ILE A 179 -35.80 3.61 -66.78
C ILE A 179 -36.11 5.11 -66.83
N ASN A 180 -35.34 5.89 -66.09
CA ASN A 180 -35.55 7.32 -65.88
C ASN A 180 -34.93 8.19 -66.97
N GLY A 181 -35.48 9.40 -67.16
CA GLY A 181 -34.90 10.43 -68.03
C GLY A 181 -35.60 10.65 -69.38
N PHE A 182 -36.76 10.05 -69.60
CA PHE A 182 -37.65 10.45 -70.69
C PHE A 182 -38.25 11.85 -70.45
N THR A 183 -38.39 12.63 -71.52
CA THR A 183 -39.14 13.89 -71.51
C THR A 183 -40.65 13.63 -71.62
N SER A 184 -41.46 14.67 -71.42
CA SER A 184 -42.92 14.59 -71.67
C SER A 184 -43.31 14.39 -73.14
N SER A 185 -42.34 14.47 -74.05
CA SER A 185 -42.48 14.20 -75.48
C SER A 185 -41.73 12.92 -75.86
N ASP A 186 -41.61 11.97 -74.94
CA ASP A 186 -41.01 10.64 -75.14
C ASP A 186 -39.55 10.62 -75.65
N GLU A 187 -38.87 11.76 -75.71
CA GLU A 187 -37.44 11.86 -76.03
C GLU A 187 -36.58 11.46 -74.83
N ALA A 188 -35.54 10.65 -75.06
CA ALA A 188 -34.53 10.31 -74.05
C ALA A 188 -33.54 11.45 -73.82
N LYS A 189 -33.30 11.86 -72.57
CA LYS A 189 -32.31 12.90 -72.25
C LYS A 189 -30.90 12.32 -72.19
N HIS A 190 -29.96 12.96 -72.87
CA HIS A 190 -28.55 12.61 -72.76
C HIS A 190 -28.05 12.68 -71.30
N GLY A 191 -27.23 11.71 -70.90
CA GLY A 191 -26.71 11.57 -69.53
C GLY A 191 -27.64 10.87 -68.53
N THR A 192 -28.87 10.52 -68.92
CA THR A 192 -29.83 9.75 -68.09
C THR A 192 -29.84 8.27 -68.47
N GLU A 193 -30.50 7.43 -67.68
CA GLU A 193 -30.68 5.98 -67.97
C GLU A 193 -31.32 5.78 -69.35
N ALA A 194 -32.40 6.52 -69.64
CA ALA A 194 -33.06 6.51 -70.95
C ALA A 194 -32.10 6.89 -72.10
N GLY A 195 -31.25 7.88 -71.87
CA GLY A 195 -30.24 8.31 -72.84
C GLY A 195 -29.18 7.22 -73.09
N ARG A 196 -28.70 6.58 -72.01
CA ARG A 196 -27.72 5.48 -72.08
C ARG A 196 -28.31 4.25 -72.77
N LEU A 197 -29.57 3.90 -72.49
CA LEU A 197 -30.27 2.81 -73.17
C LEU A 197 -30.46 3.08 -74.67
N GLN A 198 -30.79 4.34 -75.03
CA GLN A 198 -30.87 4.76 -76.42
C GLN A 198 -29.50 4.68 -77.14
N ASP A 199 -28.45 5.16 -76.49
CA ASP A 199 -27.09 5.10 -77.04
C ASP A 199 -26.59 3.65 -77.17
N PHE A 200 -26.91 2.77 -76.21
CA PHE A 200 -26.68 1.33 -76.33
C PHE A 200 -27.39 0.76 -77.56
N GLY A 201 -28.67 1.06 -77.75
CA GLY A 201 -29.42 0.64 -78.94
C GLY A 201 -28.73 1.02 -80.26
N LYS A 202 -28.15 2.22 -80.28
CA LYS A 202 -27.47 2.77 -81.45
C LYS A 202 -26.08 2.20 -81.69
N TYR A 203 -25.27 2.04 -80.65
CA TYR A 203 -23.84 1.75 -80.76
C TYR A 203 -23.44 0.34 -80.29
N GLY A 204 -24.31 -0.39 -79.60
CA GLY A 204 -24.04 -1.73 -79.05
C GLY A 204 -23.34 -1.70 -77.69
N PHE A 205 -22.83 -2.87 -77.27
CA PHE A 205 -22.24 -3.08 -75.95
C PHE A 205 -20.97 -2.25 -75.72
N THR A 206 -20.15 -1.99 -76.75
CA THR A 206 -18.97 -1.09 -76.65
C THR A 206 -19.24 0.31 -76.07
N ASN A 207 -20.49 0.77 -76.07
CA ASN A 207 -20.86 2.09 -75.54
C ASN A 207 -21.23 2.06 -74.05
N LEU A 208 -21.40 0.87 -73.47
CA LEU A 208 -21.52 0.67 -72.04
C LEU A 208 -20.13 0.56 -71.42
N LYS A 209 -19.97 1.07 -70.20
CA LYS A 209 -18.74 0.98 -69.42
C LYS A 209 -19.09 0.62 -67.99
N GLY A 210 -18.14 0.02 -67.27
CA GLY A 210 -18.39 -0.56 -65.95
C GLY A 210 -18.77 -2.03 -66.06
N GLU A 211 -18.60 -2.77 -64.98
CA GLU A 211 -18.81 -4.22 -64.92
C GLU A 211 -19.90 -4.52 -63.90
N LEU A 212 -20.90 -5.31 -64.32
CA LEU A 212 -21.98 -5.77 -63.44
C LEU A 212 -21.46 -6.95 -62.62
N ASN A 213 -21.17 -6.70 -61.34
CA ASN A 213 -20.72 -7.74 -60.42
C ASN A 213 -21.92 -8.52 -59.87
N TYR A 214 -21.86 -9.86 -59.92
CA TYR A 214 -22.86 -10.70 -59.27
C TYR A 214 -22.53 -10.89 -57.80
N ILE A 215 -23.55 -10.86 -56.96
CA ILE A 215 -23.43 -11.01 -55.50
C ILE A 215 -22.67 -12.30 -55.13
N ASP A 216 -22.84 -13.37 -55.90
CA ASP A 216 -22.18 -14.68 -55.66
C ASP A 216 -20.67 -14.66 -55.93
N SER A 217 -20.16 -13.71 -56.73
CA SER A 217 -18.74 -13.62 -57.07
C SER A 217 -17.90 -12.83 -56.05
N ALA A 218 -18.54 -12.10 -55.14
CA ALA A 218 -17.85 -11.24 -54.18
C ALA A 218 -16.95 -12.03 -53.20
N ALA A 219 -17.29 -13.29 -52.91
CA ALA A 219 -16.54 -14.14 -51.98
C ALA A 219 -15.21 -14.68 -52.55
N ASP A 220 -15.06 -14.70 -53.88
CA ASP A 220 -13.94 -15.32 -54.59
C ASP A 220 -12.79 -14.34 -54.94
N ASP A 221 -12.95 -13.05 -54.61
CA ASP A 221 -11.96 -12.01 -54.94
C ASP A 221 -10.87 -11.87 -53.84
N GLU A 222 -9.68 -12.42 -54.12
CA GLU A 222 -8.53 -12.38 -53.21
C GLU A 222 -8.05 -10.94 -52.90
N GLU A 223 -8.20 -9.98 -53.82
CA GLU A 223 -7.78 -8.59 -53.59
C GLU A 223 -8.75 -7.88 -52.64
N VAL A 224 -10.06 -8.08 -52.83
CA VAL A 224 -11.10 -7.55 -51.94
C VAL A 224 -10.96 -8.13 -50.52
N ARG A 225 -10.64 -9.43 -50.42
CA ARG A 225 -10.36 -10.07 -49.13
C ARG A 225 -9.17 -9.44 -48.42
N ALA A 226 -8.06 -9.21 -49.13
CA ALA A 226 -6.87 -8.59 -48.55
C ALA A 226 -7.14 -7.15 -48.07
N ASP A 227 -7.89 -6.36 -48.84
CA ASP A 227 -8.28 -5.00 -48.45
C ASP A 227 -9.18 -4.99 -47.19
N ALA A 228 -10.08 -5.97 -47.07
CA ALA A 228 -10.93 -6.12 -45.88
C ALA A 228 -10.11 -6.50 -44.64
N GLU A 229 -9.17 -7.45 -44.78
CA GLU A 229 -8.29 -7.89 -43.71
C GLU A 229 -7.37 -6.75 -43.21
N GLU A 230 -6.93 -5.83 -44.09
CA GLU A 230 -6.16 -4.62 -43.68
C GLU A 230 -6.98 -3.67 -42.79
N LEU A 231 -8.31 -3.68 -42.92
CA LEU A 231 -9.22 -2.90 -42.08
C LEU A 231 -9.60 -3.62 -40.78
N GLY A 232 -9.02 -4.80 -40.51
CA GLY A 232 -9.37 -5.64 -39.36
C GLY A 232 -10.69 -6.39 -39.52
N ILE A 233 -11.26 -6.45 -40.74
CA ILE A 233 -12.49 -7.17 -41.02
C ILE A 233 -12.16 -8.63 -41.35
N GLN A 234 -12.68 -9.55 -40.54
CA GLN A 234 -12.53 -10.98 -40.79
C GLN A 234 -13.46 -11.42 -41.93
N TRP A 235 -12.86 -12.03 -42.95
CA TRP A 235 -13.56 -12.45 -44.17
C TRP A 235 -14.55 -13.61 -43.95
N GLU A 236 -14.15 -14.55 -43.09
CA GLU A 236 -14.92 -15.75 -42.72
C GLU A 236 -15.16 -15.72 -41.21
N ARG A 237 -16.24 -16.37 -40.77
CA ARG A 237 -16.52 -16.53 -39.34
C ARG A 237 -15.48 -17.42 -38.66
N PRO A 238 -15.23 -17.25 -37.35
CA PRO A 238 -14.47 -18.21 -36.55
C PRO A 238 -15.02 -19.63 -36.68
N GLU A 239 -14.15 -20.65 -36.56
CA GLU A 239 -14.53 -22.07 -36.76
C GLU A 239 -15.63 -22.56 -35.78
N ASP A 240 -15.79 -21.89 -34.65
CA ASP A 240 -16.75 -22.19 -33.59
C ASP A 240 -18.04 -21.35 -33.63
N ASP A 241 -18.16 -20.41 -34.58
CA ASP A 241 -19.40 -19.65 -34.81
C ASP A 241 -20.37 -20.40 -35.75
N ASP A 242 -21.29 -21.13 -35.13
CA ASP A 242 -22.33 -21.91 -35.82
C ASP A 242 -23.59 -21.09 -36.21
N ARG A 243 -23.61 -19.76 -35.97
CA ARG A 243 -24.81 -18.94 -36.22
C ARG A 243 -25.17 -18.86 -37.70
N SER A 244 -26.44 -18.97 -38.03
CA SER A 244 -26.96 -18.75 -39.39
C SER A 244 -26.90 -17.27 -39.80
N ALA A 245 -27.00 -16.99 -41.11
CA ALA A 245 -27.09 -15.62 -41.64
C ALA A 245 -28.24 -14.83 -40.99
N GLU A 246 -29.40 -15.48 -40.81
CA GLU A 246 -30.57 -14.88 -40.16
C GLU A 246 -30.30 -14.53 -38.68
N GLU A 247 -29.58 -15.38 -37.94
CA GLU A 247 -29.20 -15.11 -36.55
C GLU A 247 -28.24 -13.91 -36.47
N ILE A 248 -27.20 -13.88 -37.32
CA ILE A 248 -26.21 -12.79 -37.36
C ILE A 248 -26.87 -11.45 -37.72
N VAL A 249 -27.75 -11.44 -38.74
CA VAL A 249 -28.52 -10.24 -39.12
C VAL A 249 -29.41 -9.79 -37.97
N ASN A 250 -30.06 -10.71 -37.26
CA ASN A 250 -30.96 -10.34 -36.16
C ASN A 250 -30.24 -9.86 -34.90
N ASP A 251 -29.01 -10.34 -34.67
CA ASP A 251 -28.14 -9.94 -33.55
C ASP A 251 -27.53 -8.55 -33.76
N SER A 252 -27.34 -8.11 -35.02
CA SER A 252 -26.85 -6.76 -35.35
C SER A 252 -28.00 -5.78 -35.63
N GLU A 253 -28.23 -4.83 -34.73
CA GLU A 253 -29.25 -3.79 -34.96
C GLU A 253 -28.96 -2.97 -36.23
N LEU A 254 -27.69 -2.65 -36.49
CA LEU A 254 -27.27 -1.93 -37.70
C LEU A 254 -27.68 -2.65 -38.98
N LEU A 255 -27.33 -3.94 -39.11
CA LEU A 255 -27.62 -4.70 -40.33
C LEU A 255 -29.12 -5.01 -40.46
N LYS A 256 -29.79 -5.32 -39.33
CA LYS A 256 -31.23 -5.58 -39.28
C LYS A 256 -32.06 -4.37 -39.71
N ASN A 257 -31.68 -3.18 -39.25
CA ASN A 257 -32.40 -1.94 -39.50
C ASN A 257 -31.93 -1.23 -40.78
N LEU A 258 -30.91 -1.75 -41.47
CA LEU A 258 -30.40 -1.18 -42.71
C LEU A 258 -31.47 -1.24 -43.81
N GLY A 259 -32.04 -0.08 -44.13
CA GLY A 259 -32.88 0.09 -45.31
C GLY A 259 -32.04 0.26 -46.58
N ASN A 260 -32.72 0.28 -47.73
CA ASN A 260 -32.06 0.45 -49.04
C ASN A 260 -32.10 1.91 -49.54
N GLN A 261 -32.15 2.89 -48.64
CA GLN A 261 -32.10 4.31 -49.01
C GLN A 261 -30.81 4.59 -49.79
N SER A 262 -30.91 5.27 -50.92
CA SER A 262 -29.76 5.54 -51.80
C SER A 262 -29.04 4.27 -52.32
N GLY A 263 -29.71 3.10 -52.28
CA GLY A 263 -29.18 1.82 -52.77
C GLY A 263 -28.10 1.19 -51.89
N VAL A 264 -27.88 1.68 -50.65
CA VAL A 264 -26.73 1.28 -49.84
C VAL A 264 -26.76 -0.20 -49.43
N LYS A 265 -27.94 -0.79 -49.27
CA LYS A 265 -28.08 -2.20 -48.88
C LYS A 265 -27.66 -3.11 -50.03
N ASP A 266 -28.08 -2.78 -51.25
CA ASP A 266 -27.70 -3.52 -52.44
C ASP A 266 -26.20 -3.35 -52.74
N MET A 267 -25.69 -2.13 -52.62
CA MET A 267 -24.26 -1.87 -52.76
C MET A 267 -23.42 -2.60 -51.70
N LEU A 268 -23.93 -2.75 -50.48
CA LEU A 268 -23.28 -3.57 -49.46
C LEU A 268 -23.23 -5.03 -49.91
N LYS A 269 -24.35 -5.61 -50.35
CA LYS A 269 -24.41 -7.00 -50.87
C LYS A 269 -23.47 -7.22 -52.05
N GLU A 270 -23.39 -6.27 -52.98
CA GLU A 270 -22.46 -6.33 -54.13
C GLU A 270 -20.99 -6.44 -53.71
N ARG A 271 -20.63 -5.96 -52.51
CA ARG A 271 -19.24 -5.95 -52.02
C ARG A 271 -18.93 -7.06 -51.03
N VAL A 272 -19.91 -7.49 -50.25
CA VAL A 272 -19.71 -8.46 -49.16
C VAL A 272 -20.38 -9.81 -49.42
N GLY A 273 -21.12 -9.96 -50.52
CA GLY A 273 -21.92 -11.15 -50.81
C GLY A 273 -23.32 -11.10 -50.18
N ASP A 274 -24.11 -12.15 -50.40
CA ASP A 274 -25.51 -12.20 -49.99
C ASP A 274 -25.68 -12.45 -48.49
N PHE A 275 -25.50 -11.41 -47.69
CA PHE A 275 -25.62 -11.49 -46.23
C PHE A 275 -27.00 -11.90 -45.70
N GLU A 276 -28.01 -12.05 -46.56
CA GLU A 276 -29.32 -12.57 -46.15
C GLU A 276 -29.36 -14.10 -46.16
N ASN A 277 -28.47 -14.76 -46.91
CA ASN A 277 -28.46 -16.23 -47.07
C ASN A 277 -27.08 -16.87 -46.80
N ASP A 278 -25.98 -16.10 -46.88
CA ASP A 278 -24.62 -16.51 -46.53
C ASP A 278 -24.23 -15.92 -45.16
N ALA A 279 -23.91 -16.81 -44.23
CA ALA A 279 -23.56 -16.44 -42.86
C ALA A 279 -22.19 -15.75 -42.77
N ASP A 280 -21.24 -16.11 -43.62
CA ASP A 280 -19.94 -15.42 -43.67
C ASP A 280 -20.15 -14.01 -44.26
N ALA A 281 -21.05 -13.85 -45.25
CA ALA A 281 -21.45 -12.54 -45.78
C ALA A 281 -22.11 -11.68 -44.71
N ALA A 282 -23.01 -12.25 -43.91
CA ALA A 282 -23.61 -11.56 -42.77
C ALA A 282 -22.56 -11.10 -41.77
N TYR A 283 -21.62 -11.95 -41.41
CA TYR A 283 -20.59 -11.64 -40.44
C TYR A 283 -19.68 -10.48 -40.86
N ARG A 284 -19.18 -10.50 -42.11
CA ARG A 284 -18.35 -9.39 -42.62
C ARG A 284 -19.15 -8.12 -42.90
N ALA A 285 -20.43 -8.22 -43.26
CA ALA A 285 -21.33 -7.08 -43.39
C ALA A 285 -21.53 -6.34 -42.06
N VAL A 286 -21.71 -7.07 -40.95
CA VAL A 286 -21.81 -6.49 -39.61
C VAL A 286 -20.55 -5.71 -39.24
N GLN A 287 -19.38 -6.34 -39.38
CA GLN A 287 -18.09 -5.69 -39.10
C GLN A 287 -17.87 -4.43 -39.95
N LEU A 288 -18.27 -4.45 -41.22
CA LEU A 288 -18.16 -3.28 -42.08
C LEU A 288 -19.09 -2.13 -41.63
N LEU A 289 -20.32 -2.43 -41.24
CA LEU A 289 -21.23 -1.40 -40.72
C LEU A 289 -20.70 -0.80 -39.41
N GLU A 290 -20.13 -1.64 -38.53
CA GLU A 290 -19.43 -1.17 -37.34
C GLU A 290 -18.24 -0.27 -37.70
N HIS A 291 -17.44 -0.63 -38.70
CA HIS A 291 -16.34 0.21 -39.17
C HIS A 291 -16.84 1.58 -39.65
N VAL A 292 -17.87 1.60 -40.49
CA VAL A 292 -18.49 2.83 -41.01
C VAL A 292 -19.03 3.73 -39.89
N GLU A 293 -19.63 3.13 -38.86
CA GLU A 293 -20.13 3.85 -37.68
C GLU A 293 -18.97 4.43 -36.85
N ARG A 294 -17.89 3.67 -36.68
CA ARG A 294 -16.80 3.99 -35.76
C ARG A 294 -15.74 4.93 -36.30
N PHE A 295 -15.52 4.98 -37.61
CA PHE A 295 -14.43 5.76 -38.23
C PHE A 295 -14.93 6.84 -39.19
N ASP A 296 -14.21 7.97 -39.23
CA ASP A 296 -14.42 9.03 -40.22
C ASP A 296 -13.66 8.76 -41.54
N GLU A 297 -13.78 9.68 -42.50
CA GLU A 297 -13.12 9.58 -43.82
C GLU A 297 -11.58 9.62 -43.78
N ASP A 298 -11.00 10.05 -42.67
CA ASP A 298 -9.56 10.05 -42.41
C ASP A 298 -9.12 8.78 -41.66
N GLY A 299 -10.06 7.95 -41.21
CA GLY A 299 -9.81 6.78 -40.37
C GLY A 299 -9.63 7.11 -38.89
N LYS A 300 -10.10 8.27 -38.44
CA LYS A 300 -10.08 8.63 -37.02
C LYS A 300 -11.32 8.10 -36.32
N ARG A 301 -11.14 7.59 -35.11
CA ARG A 301 -12.24 7.11 -34.26
C ARG A 301 -13.21 8.25 -33.94
N ILE A 302 -14.46 8.09 -34.35
CA ILE A 302 -15.58 8.98 -34.04
C ILE A 302 -16.02 8.72 -32.60
N ALA A 303 -16.29 9.79 -31.86
CA ALA A 303 -16.91 9.71 -30.56
C ALA A 303 -18.05 10.73 -30.51
N SER A 304 -19.28 10.25 -30.68
CA SER A 304 -20.51 11.03 -30.64
C SER A 304 -21.65 10.17 -30.08
N ASN A 305 -22.80 10.79 -29.81
CA ASN A 305 -24.03 10.10 -29.44
C ASN A 305 -24.74 9.43 -30.62
N GLU A 306 -24.20 9.56 -31.84
CA GLU A 306 -24.69 8.86 -33.04
C GLU A 306 -24.05 7.46 -33.18
N VAL A 307 -22.89 7.23 -32.55
CA VAL A 307 -22.23 5.93 -32.51
C VAL A 307 -22.93 4.97 -31.54
N GLY A 308 -23.21 3.75 -31.98
CA GLY A 308 -23.81 2.68 -31.19
C GLY A 308 -25.33 2.85 -31.00
N ASN A 309 -25.99 3.60 -31.87
CA ASN A 309 -27.44 3.85 -31.79
C ASN A 309 -28.29 2.84 -32.58
N GLY A 310 -27.63 1.90 -33.28
CA GLY A 310 -28.29 0.82 -34.02
C GLY A 310 -28.87 1.23 -35.38
N GLU A 311 -28.54 2.43 -35.88
CA GLU A 311 -28.99 2.94 -37.18
C GLU A 311 -27.85 3.63 -37.95
N ILE A 312 -27.80 3.49 -39.28
CA ILE A 312 -26.86 4.25 -40.12
C ILE A 312 -27.37 5.68 -40.32
N ASN A 313 -26.65 6.65 -39.75
CA ASN A 313 -27.06 8.05 -39.70
C ASN A 313 -26.66 8.83 -40.96
N GLY A 314 -27.46 9.85 -41.30
CA GLY A 314 -27.12 10.82 -42.35
C GLY A 314 -27.87 10.68 -43.67
N PHE A 315 -28.94 9.86 -43.71
CA PHE A 315 -29.93 9.95 -44.78
C PHE A 315 -30.77 11.22 -44.67
N THR A 316 -31.03 11.85 -45.80
CA THR A 316 -31.94 12.99 -45.91
C THR A 316 -33.40 12.53 -45.97
N SER A 317 -34.36 13.45 -45.85
CA SER A 317 -35.79 13.14 -46.01
C SER A 317 -36.18 12.69 -47.41
N SER A 318 -35.28 12.80 -48.39
CA SER A 318 -35.43 12.31 -49.76
C SER A 318 -34.64 11.02 -49.99
N ASP A 319 -34.25 10.31 -48.92
CA ASP A 319 -33.50 9.06 -48.95
C ASP A 319 -32.11 9.15 -49.62
N GLU A 320 -31.55 10.36 -49.71
CA GLU A 320 -30.17 10.56 -50.19
C GLU A 320 -29.17 10.50 -49.04
N ALA A 321 -28.04 9.82 -49.25
CA ALA A 321 -26.93 9.79 -48.30
C ALA A 321 -26.16 11.13 -48.31
N LYS A 322 -25.98 11.75 -47.13
CA LYS A 322 -25.24 13.00 -46.99
C LYS A 322 -23.73 12.74 -46.89
N HIS A 323 -22.94 13.42 -47.71
CA HIS A 323 -21.47 13.35 -47.62
C HIS A 323 -20.95 13.72 -46.23
N GLY A 324 -19.93 13.00 -45.75
CA GLY A 324 -19.33 13.15 -44.42
C GLY A 324 -20.11 12.51 -43.26
N THR A 325 -21.19 11.79 -43.55
CA THR A 325 -21.97 11.00 -42.55
C THR A 325 -21.74 9.50 -42.74
N GLU A 326 -22.25 8.67 -41.82
CA GLU A 326 -22.18 7.21 -41.92
C GLU A 326 -22.83 6.71 -43.23
N ALA A 327 -24.02 7.21 -43.56
CA ALA A 327 -24.71 6.91 -44.82
C ALA A 327 -23.86 7.30 -46.04
N GLY A 328 -23.18 8.45 -45.98
CA GLY A 328 -22.28 8.90 -47.05
C GLY A 328 -21.08 7.97 -47.21
N ARG A 329 -20.45 7.56 -46.11
CA ARG A 329 -19.32 6.62 -46.11
C ARG A 329 -19.73 5.24 -46.61
N LEU A 330 -20.89 4.73 -46.20
CA LEU A 330 -21.41 3.45 -46.69
C LEU A 330 -21.70 3.51 -48.19
N GLN A 331 -22.25 4.63 -48.69
CA GLN A 331 -22.45 4.84 -50.12
C GLN A 331 -21.11 4.90 -50.88
N ASP A 332 -20.12 5.60 -50.35
CA ASP A 332 -18.80 5.72 -50.98
C ASP A 332 -18.07 4.36 -50.96
N PHE A 333 -18.18 3.57 -49.90
CA PHE A 333 -17.75 2.17 -49.87
C PHE A 333 -18.42 1.35 -50.97
N GLY A 334 -19.75 1.46 -51.13
CA GLY A 334 -20.47 0.80 -52.21
C GLY A 334 -19.88 1.08 -53.59
N LYS A 335 -19.56 2.36 -53.85
CA LYS A 335 -19.01 2.81 -55.14
C LYS A 335 -17.55 2.39 -55.35
N TYR A 336 -16.72 2.43 -54.31
CA TYR A 336 -15.26 2.37 -54.45
C TYR A 336 -14.60 1.13 -53.81
N GLY A 337 -15.29 0.38 -52.97
CA GLY A 337 -14.79 -0.81 -52.29
C GLY A 337 -14.04 -0.53 -50.98
N PHE A 338 -13.42 -1.58 -50.42
CA PHE A 338 -12.76 -1.56 -49.11
C PHE A 338 -11.58 -0.58 -49.04
N SER A 339 -10.78 -0.45 -50.10
CA SER A 339 -9.67 0.53 -50.17
C SER A 339 -10.08 2.01 -49.95
N HIS A 340 -11.37 2.33 -49.96
CA HIS A 340 -11.88 3.67 -49.65
C HIS A 340 -12.18 3.89 -48.16
N LEU A 341 -12.29 2.82 -47.37
CA LEU A 341 -12.38 2.89 -45.93
C LEU A 341 -10.99 3.10 -45.34
N LYS A 342 -10.93 3.78 -44.19
CA LYS A 342 -9.68 4.03 -43.45
C LYS A 342 -9.91 3.79 -41.97
N GLY A 343 -8.84 3.45 -41.27
CA GLY A 343 -8.91 3.01 -39.88
C GLY A 343 -9.02 1.49 -39.80
N GLU A 344 -8.61 0.94 -38.66
CA GLU A 344 -8.55 -0.50 -38.43
C GLU A 344 -9.55 -0.85 -37.32
N LEU A 345 -10.44 -1.80 -37.58
CA LEU A 345 -11.38 -2.33 -36.61
C LEU A 345 -10.63 -3.29 -35.68
N THR A 346 -10.55 -2.96 -34.39
CA THR A 346 -9.93 -3.83 -33.39
C THR A 346 -10.99 -4.74 -32.78
N LEU A 347 -10.77 -6.05 -32.85
CA LEU A 347 -11.63 -7.05 -32.21
C LEU A 347 -11.19 -7.24 -30.75
N PRO A 348 -12.06 -6.99 -29.75
CA PRO A 348 -11.71 -7.10 -28.33
C PRO A 348 -11.07 -8.43 -27.93
N GLU A 349 -11.50 -9.53 -28.55
CA GLU A 349 -10.99 -10.89 -28.31
C GLU A 349 -9.49 -11.04 -28.63
N THR A 350 -8.97 -10.22 -29.55
CA THR A 350 -7.57 -10.29 -30.01
C THR A 350 -6.64 -9.38 -29.21
N VAL A 351 -7.18 -8.49 -28.37
CA VAL A 351 -6.40 -7.47 -27.67
C VAL A 351 -5.44 -8.10 -26.67
N GLY A 352 -5.84 -9.18 -25.99
CA GLY A 352 -5.03 -9.85 -24.96
C GLY A 352 -3.67 -10.33 -25.45
N ASP A 353 -3.56 -10.67 -26.74
CA ASP A 353 -2.32 -11.16 -27.39
C ASP A 353 -1.44 -10.03 -27.96
N ASN A 354 -1.84 -8.77 -27.82
CA ASN A 354 -1.12 -7.63 -28.41
C ASN A 354 0.06 -7.20 -27.52
N GLU A 355 1.27 -7.65 -27.88
CA GLU A 355 2.52 -7.30 -27.18
C GLU A 355 2.74 -5.79 -27.04
N LYS A 356 2.39 -4.98 -28.05
CA LYS A 356 2.58 -3.53 -27.99
C LYS A 356 1.62 -2.89 -26.99
N ALA A 357 0.36 -3.31 -26.98
CA ALA A 357 -0.62 -2.81 -26.02
C ALA A 357 -0.23 -3.19 -24.58
N ARG A 358 0.33 -4.40 -24.40
CA ARG A 358 0.90 -4.84 -23.12
C ARG A 358 2.06 -3.96 -22.65
N GLU A 359 3.04 -3.72 -23.51
CA GLU A 359 4.18 -2.84 -23.16
C GLU A 359 3.71 -1.42 -22.78
N GLU A 360 2.75 -0.86 -23.50
CA GLU A 360 2.19 0.48 -23.21
C GLU A 360 1.40 0.51 -21.89
N ALA A 361 0.62 -0.55 -21.60
CA ALA A 361 -0.14 -0.69 -20.36
C ALA A 361 0.80 -0.80 -19.14
N GLU A 362 1.80 -1.68 -19.22
CA GLU A 362 2.80 -1.88 -18.16
C GLU A 362 3.60 -0.58 -17.92
N ALA A 363 3.95 0.17 -18.97
CA ALA A 363 4.59 1.48 -18.85
C ALA A 363 3.70 2.54 -18.16
N ALA A 364 2.38 2.41 -18.28
CA ALA A 364 1.41 3.24 -17.57
C ALA A 364 1.11 2.76 -16.14
N GLY A 365 1.73 1.65 -15.70
CA GLY A 365 1.49 1.02 -14.40
C GLY A 365 0.18 0.26 -14.32
N ILE A 366 -0.28 -0.30 -15.45
CA ILE A 366 -1.46 -1.17 -15.54
C ILE A 366 -0.97 -2.61 -15.70
N ASP A 367 -1.36 -3.47 -14.76
CA ASP A 367 -1.03 -4.89 -14.80
C ASP A 367 -1.84 -5.57 -15.90
N TRP A 368 -1.14 -6.26 -16.81
CA TRP A 368 -1.78 -6.86 -17.98
C TRP A 368 -2.62 -8.09 -17.63
N GLU A 369 -2.17 -8.92 -16.70
CA GLU A 369 -2.83 -10.18 -16.31
C GLU A 369 -3.20 -10.11 -14.83
N LEU A 370 -4.22 -10.88 -14.43
CA LEU A 370 -4.54 -11.09 -13.02
C LEU A 370 -3.35 -11.72 -12.28
N PRO A 371 -3.12 -11.37 -10.99
CA PRO A 371 -2.17 -12.07 -10.14
C PRO A 371 -2.44 -13.58 -10.09
N GLU A 372 -1.38 -14.40 -9.97
CA GLU A 372 -1.50 -15.88 -9.98
C GLU A 372 -2.42 -16.45 -8.87
N ASP A 373 -2.68 -15.69 -7.81
CA ASP A 373 -3.52 -16.04 -6.68
C ASP A 373 -4.97 -15.47 -6.76
N ASP A 374 -5.28 -14.69 -7.79
CA ASP A 374 -6.61 -14.12 -8.01
C ASP A 374 -7.44 -14.97 -9.00
N ASP A 375 -8.30 -15.84 -8.45
CA ASP A 375 -9.17 -16.75 -9.21
C ASP A 375 -10.54 -16.12 -9.58
N ARG A 376 -10.70 -14.80 -9.50
CA ARG A 376 -12.01 -14.15 -9.79
C ARG A 376 -12.36 -14.24 -11.29
N SER A 377 -13.64 -14.47 -11.59
CA SER A 377 -14.16 -14.38 -12.96
C SER A 377 -14.34 -12.93 -13.40
N ALA A 378 -14.47 -12.68 -14.71
CA ALA A 378 -14.82 -11.37 -15.26
C ALA A 378 -16.08 -10.78 -14.59
N GLU A 379 -17.10 -11.60 -14.37
CA GLU A 379 -18.34 -11.20 -13.67
C GLU A 379 -18.06 -10.74 -12.24
N ASN A 380 -17.26 -11.49 -11.46
CA ASN A 380 -16.91 -11.09 -10.09
C ASN A 380 -16.13 -9.76 -10.08
N ILE A 381 -15.17 -9.60 -11.00
CA ILE A 381 -14.37 -8.36 -11.10
C ILE A 381 -15.26 -7.16 -11.46
N ILE A 382 -16.20 -7.33 -12.40
CA ILE A 382 -17.19 -6.31 -12.73
C ILE A 382 -18.06 -5.99 -11.52
N GLU A 383 -18.54 -7.01 -10.79
CA GLU A 383 -19.36 -6.79 -9.59
C GLU A 383 -18.63 -6.05 -8.48
N ASP A 384 -17.34 -6.35 -8.30
CA ASP A 384 -16.43 -5.72 -7.33
C ASP A 384 -15.96 -4.32 -7.77
N SER A 385 -16.13 -3.95 -9.03
CA SER A 385 -15.78 -2.63 -9.57
C SER A 385 -17.03 -1.80 -9.88
N PRO A 386 -17.50 -0.93 -8.97
CA PRO A 386 -18.68 -0.10 -9.21
C PRO A 386 -18.58 0.77 -10.47
N LEU A 387 -17.37 1.25 -10.81
CA LEU A 387 -17.11 2.01 -12.03
C LEU A 387 -17.38 1.18 -13.28
N LEU A 388 -16.83 -0.04 -13.34
CA LEU A 388 -16.99 -0.92 -14.50
C LEU A 388 -18.43 -1.43 -14.59
N LYS A 389 -19.04 -1.81 -13.46
CA LYS A 389 -20.44 -2.24 -13.36
C LYS A 389 -21.43 -1.21 -13.88
N ASN A 390 -21.21 0.06 -13.55
CA ASN A 390 -22.11 1.16 -13.89
C ASN A 390 -21.71 1.87 -15.20
N LEU A 391 -20.69 1.38 -15.92
CA LEU A 391 -20.22 1.99 -17.15
C LEU A 391 -21.26 1.83 -18.27
N GLY A 392 -21.93 2.92 -18.60
CA GLY A 392 -22.76 3.01 -19.80
C GLY A 392 -21.93 3.28 -21.06
N ASN A 393 -22.54 3.09 -22.23
CA ASN A 393 -21.89 3.30 -23.52
C ASN A 393 -22.17 4.69 -24.12
N GLN A 394 -22.43 5.71 -23.29
CA GLN A 394 -22.65 7.07 -23.79
C GLN A 394 -21.41 7.57 -24.53
N SER A 395 -21.58 8.12 -25.74
CA SER A 395 -20.46 8.54 -26.60
C SER A 395 -19.50 7.39 -26.99
N GLY A 396 -19.93 6.13 -26.91
CA GLY A 396 -19.14 4.96 -27.31
C GLY A 396 -17.99 4.59 -26.36
N VAL A 397 -17.95 5.14 -25.14
CA VAL A 397 -16.80 4.98 -24.24
C VAL A 397 -16.58 3.55 -23.76
N LYS A 398 -17.64 2.75 -23.66
CA LYS A 398 -17.56 1.36 -23.21
C LYS A 398 -16.90 0.50 -24.28
N ASP A 399 -17.32 0.68 -25.54
CA ASP A 399 -16.74 -0.04 -26.68
C ASP A 399 -15.29 0.40 -26.91
N MET A 400 -15.03 1.71 -26.82
CA MET A 400 -13.67 2.25 -26.89
C MET A 400 -12.75 1.71 -25.78
N LEU A 401 -13.29 1.41 -24.59
CA LEU A 401 -12.52 0.74 -23.53
C LEU A 401 -12.21 -0.71 -23.94
N LYS A 402 -13.21 -1.48 -24.42
CA LYS A 402 -13.02 -2.86 -24.90
C LYS A 402 -11.98 -2.95 -26.03
N GLU A 403 -12.01 -2.00 -26.98
CA GLU A 403 -11.05 -1.89 -28.08
C GLU A 403 -9.58 -1.72 -27.59
N ARG A 404 -9.36 -1.33 -26.32
CA ARG A 404 -8.03 -1.12 -25.75
C ARG A 404 -7.61 -2.16 -24.71
N VAL A 405 -8.55 -2.71 -23.95
CA VAL A 405 -8.25 -3.61 -22.82
C VAL A 405 -8.68 -5.06 -23.05
N GLY A 406 -9.46 -5.31 -24.11
CA GLY A 406 -10.05 -6.60 -24.44
C GLY A 406 -11.50 -6.75 -24.01
N ASP A 407 -12.08 -7.93 -24.26
CA ASP A 407 -13.49 -8.20 -23.91
C ASP A 407 -13.68 -8.43 -22.41
N PHE A 408 -13.70 -7.35 -21.64
CA PHE A 408 -13.83 -7.39 -20.19
C PHE A 408 -15.15 -8.01 -19.68
N GLU A 409 -16.12 -8.29 -20.54
CA GLU A 409 -17.36 -8.94 -20.11
C GLU A 409 -17.20 -10.47 -20.00
N ASN A 410 -16.25 -11.06 -20.71
CA ASN A 410 -16.04 -12.51 -20.77
C ASN A 410 -14.60 -12.93 -20.42
N ASP A 411 -13.62 -12.03 -20.51
CA ASP A 411 -12.22 -12.25 -20.13
C ASP A 411 -11.91 -11.55 -18.79
N ALA A 412 -11.44 -12.34 -17.81
CA ALA A 412 -11.12 -11.86 -16.47
C ALA A 412 -9.90 -10.93 -16.48
N ASP A 413 -8.89 -11.20 -17.31
CA ASP A 413 -7.70 -10.34 -17.43
C ASP A 413 -8.11 -8.98 -18.04
N ALA A 414 -9.00 -9.01 -19.05
CA ALA A 414 -9.54 -7.78 -19.62
C ALA A 414 -10.38 -6.99 -18.61
N ALA A 415 -11.19 -7.65 -17.77
CA ALA A 415 -11.93 -7.02 -16.69
C ALA A 415 -11.02 -6.35 -15.66
N TYR A 416 -9.94 -7.03 -15.29
CA TYR A 416 -8.94 -6.51 -14.37
C TYR A 416 -8.21 -5.29 -14.96
N ARG A 417 -7.74 -5.36 -16.21
CA ARG A 417 -7.15 -4.22 -16.91
C ARG A 417 -8.13 -3.04 -17.01
N ALA A 418 -9.39 -3.32 -17.34
CA ALA A 418 -10.45 -2.30 -17.47
C ALA A 418 -10.69 -1.56 -16.16
N SER A 419 -10.78 -2.27 -15.03
CA SER A 419 -10.99 -1.64 -13.72
C SER A 419 -9.82 -0.72 -13.34
N GLN A 420 -8.58 -1.15 -13.60
CA GLN A 420 -7.39 -0.33 -13.37
C GLN A 420 -7.39 0.96 -14.19
N VAL A 421 -7.77 0.88 -15.48
CA VAL A 421 -7.86 2.04 -16.37
C VAL A 421 -8.92 3.03 -15.87
N LEU A 422 -10.09 2.55 -15.46
CA LEU A 422 -11.16 3.41 -14.94
C LEU A 422 -10.73 4.09 -13.63
N ASP A 423 -10.10 3.34 -12.72
CA ASP A 423 -9.55 3.91 -11.48
C ASP A 423 -8.48 4.97 -11.80
N ARG A 424 -7.60 4.72 -12.78
CA ARG A 424 -6.61 5.69 -13.25
C ARG A 424 -7.26 6.98 -13.76
N ILE A 425 -8.29 6.86 -14.58
CA ILE A 425 -9.01 7.99 -15.19
C ILE A 425 -9.69 8.85 -14.12
N VAL A 426 -10.25 8.21 -13.11
CA VAL A 426 -11.04 8.90 -12.08
C VAL A 426 -10.15 9.49 -10.98
N MET A 427 -9.08 8.80 -10.60
CA MET A 427 -8.17 9.28 -9.56
C MET A 427 -7.23 10.38 -10.04
N TYR A 428 -6.88 10.44 -11.33
CA TYR A 428 -5.87 11.36 -11.84
C TYR A 428 -6.39 12.24 -12.98
N ASP A 429 -5.92 13.49 -13.00
CA ASP A 429 -6.15 14.39 -14.13
C ASP A 429 -5.25 14.03 -15.33
N GLY A 430 -5.44 14.71 -16.46
CA GLY A 430 -4.65 14.48 -17.68
C GLY A 430 -3.16 14.85 -17.56
N GLU A 431 -2.75 15.47 -16.44
CA GLU A 431 -1.34 15.75 -16.12
C GLU A 431 -0.76 14.70 -15.13
N GLY A 432 -1.53 13.70 -14.73
CA GLY A 432 -1.13 12.67 -13.75
C GLY A 432 -1.17 13.15 -12.30
N LYS A 433 -1.89 14.23 -12.00
CA LYS A 433 -2.07 14.72 -10.61
C LYS A 433 -3.33 14.11 -10.00
N SER A 434 -3.23 13.72 -8.73
CA SER A 434 -4.38 13.19 -7.98
C SER A 434 -5.50 14.24 -7.92
N GLN A 435 -6.72 13.80 -8.22
CA GLN A 435 -7.91 14.65 -8.23
C GLN A 435 -8.50 14.80 -6.81
N SER A 436 -9.18 15.92 -6.55
CA SER A 436 -9.83 16.18 -5.25
C SER A 436 -11.22 16.80 -5.42
N GLY A 437 -12.15 16.42 -4.53
CA GLY A 437 -13.52 16.96 -4.47
C GLY A 437 -14.60 15.89 -4.35
N ASN A 438 -15.84 16.28 -3.99
CA ASN A 438 -16.95 15.35 -3.75
C ASN A 438 -17.50 14.64 -5.00
N GLY A 439 -16.99 14.95 -6.19
CA GLY A 439 -17.37 14.34 -7.46
C GLY A 439 -16.20 13.67 -8.17
N VAL A 440 -15.16 13.33 -7.42
CA VAL A 440 -14.00 12.55 -7.86
C VAL A 440 -14.10 11.19 -7.18
N ALA A 441 -13.90 10.11 -7.94
CA ALA A 441 -13.87 8.75 -7.39
C ALA A 441 -15.19 8.28 -6.74
N ASN A 442 -16.33 8.72 -7.30
CA ASN A 442 -17.61 8.07 -7.00
C ASN A 442 -17.77 6.78 -7.83
N THR A 443 -18.92 6.11 -7.71
CA THR A 443 -19.18 4.83 -8.38
C THR A 443 -19.57 4.95 -9.86
N SER A 444 -19.33 6.09 -10.52
CA SER A 444 -19.70 6.36 -11.92
C SER A 444 -18.69 7.26 -12.63
N ILE A 445 -18.64 7.19 -13.97
CA ILE A 445 -17.83 8.10 -14.79
C ILE A 445 -18.59 9.40 -15.04
N ASP A 446 -18.07 10.50 -14.50
CA ASP A 446 -18.71 11.80 -14.58
C ASP A 446 -18.28 12.64 -15.79
N GLY A 447 -19.15 13.59 -16.17
CA GLY A 447 -18.82 14.60 -17.18
C GLY A 447 -19.50 14.45 -18.53
N PHE A 448 -20.47 13.54 -18.65
CA PHE A 448 -21.38 13.51 -19.79
C PHE A 448 -22.32 14.73 -19.81
N THR A 449 -22.73 15.17 -20.99
CA THR A 449 -23.83 16.14 -21.19
C THR A 449 -25.18 15.41 -21.09
N ASN A 450 -26.28 16.18 -21.05
CA ASN A 450 -27.63 15.60 -21.17
C ASN A 450 -27.88 14.91 -22.52
N SER A 451 -27.07 15.22 -23.55
CA SER A 451 -27.09 14.52 -24.85
C SER A 451 -26.22 13.26 -24.87
N GLY A 452 -25.50 12.95 -23.79
CA GLY A 452 -24.59 11.80 -23.71
C GLY A 452 -23.19 12.06 -24.26
N GLU A 453 -22.83 13.31 -24.58
CA GLU A 453 -21.50 13.66 -25.07
C GLU A 453 -20.50 13.82 -23.91
N ALA A 454 -19.30 13.26 -24.05
CA ALA A 454 -18.23 13.44 -23.07
C ALA A 454 -17.67 14.88 -23.12
N LYS A 455 -17.61 15.58 -21.97
CA LYS A 455 -17.01 16.92 -21.90
C LYS A 455 -15.49 16.84 -21.77
N HIS A 456 -14.78 17.61 -22.59
CA HIS A 456 -13.33 17.73 -22.51
C HIS A 456 -12.85 18.11 -21.09
N GLY A 457 -11.82 17.42 -20.60
CA GLY A 457 -11.22 17.66 -19.28
C GLY A 457 -11.96 17.03 -18.09
N THR A 458 -13.10 16.37 -18.32
CA THR A 458 -13.81 15.55 -17.31
C THR A 458 -13.35 14.08 -17.36
N GLU A 459 -13.81 13.24 -16.42
CA GLU A 459 -13.52 11.80 -16.41
C GLU A 459 -14.00 11.14 -17.71
N ALA A 460 -15.24 11.43 -18.13
CA ALA A 460 -15.79 10.98 -19.41
C ALA A 460 -14.94 11.42 -20.61
N GLY A 461 -14.44 12.66 -20.59
CA GLY A 461 -13.55 13.18 -21.62
C GLY A 461 -12.21 12.44 -21.68
N ARG A 462 -11.62 12.14 -20.50
CA ARG A 462 -10.37 11.38 -20.41
C ARG A 462 -10.54 9.92 -20.83
N LEU A 463 -11.66 9.29 -20.49
CA LEU A 463 -11.99 7.95 -20.98
C LEU A 463 -12.16 7.93 -22.50
N GLN A 464 -12.78 8.96 -23.07
CA GLN A 464 -12.87 9.10 -24.52
C GLN A 464 -11.49 9.30 -25.17
N ASP A 465 -10.62 10.11 -24.56
CA ASP A 465 -9.24 10.30 -25.04
C ASP A 465 -8.43 8.99 -24.97
N PHE A 466 -8.57 8.22 -23.88
CA PHE A 466 -7.97 6.89 -23.74
C PHE A 466 -8.46 5.95 -24.85
N GLY A 467 -9.76 5.92 -25.12
CA GLY A 467 -10.32 5.17 -26.26
C GLY A 467 -9.65 5.51 -27.59
N LYS A 468 -9.49 6.81 -27.87
CA LYS A 468 -8.93 7.31 -29.13
C LYS A 468 -7.43 7.05 -29.28
N TYR A 469 -6.66 7.19 -28.21
CA TYR A 469 -5.20 7.28 -28.27
C TYR A 469 -4.46 6.21 -27.46
N GLY A 470 -5.18 5.33 -26.74
CA GLY A 470 -4.60 4.22 -25.98
C GLY A 470 -3.93 4.63 -24.66
N PHE A 471 -3.07 3.74 -24.15
CA PHE A 471 -2.43 3.85 -22.85
C PHE A 471 -1.45 5.04 -22.75
N GLU A 472 -0.94 5.57 -23.85
CA GLU A 472 -0.06 6.77 -23.87
C GLU A 472 -0.73 8.04 -23.27
N THR A 473 -2.06 8.04 -23.18
CA THR A 473 -2.85 9.10 -22.54
C THR A 473 -2.81 9.04 -21.01
N LEU A 474 -2.60 7.85 -20.44
CA LEU A 474 -2.46 7.65 -19.02
C LEU A 474 -1.04 8.04 -18.62
N LYS A 475 -0.87 9.28 -18.14
CA LYS A 475 0.45 9.75 -17.70
C LYS A 475 0.98 8.90 -16.55
N GLU A 476 2.31 8.81 -16.43
CA GLU A 476 2.97 8.11 -15.33
C GLU A 476 2.52 8.71 -13.99
N VAL A 477 2.20 7.86 -13.01
CA VAL A 477 1.88 8.30 -11.65
C VAL A 477 3.14 8.93 -11.06
N LYS A 478 3.00 10.02 -10.30
CA LYS A 478 4.13 10.48 -9.48
C LYS A 478 4.58 9.32 -8.61
N LYS A 479 5.86 8.99 -8.69
CA LYS A 479 6.47 8.03 -7.77
C LYS A 479 6.39 8.61 -6.36
N PRO A 480 6.28 7.79 -5.32
CA PRO A 480 6.29 8.27 -3.93
C PRO A 480 7.46 9.22 -3.61
N GLU A 481 8.64 9.03 -4.23
CA GLU A 481 9.82 9.88 -4.07
C GLU A 481 9.62 11.29 -4.62
N ASP A 482 8.63 11.48 -5.49
CA ASP A 482 8.29 12.76 -6.11
C ASP A 482 7.21 13.55 -5.37
N ILE A 483 6.60 12.99 -4.32
CA ILE A 483 5.59 13.65 -3.48
C ILE A 483 6.21 14.86 -2.78
N GLY A 484 5.50 16.00 -2.83
CA GLY A 484 6.02 17.29 -2.34
C GLY A 484 6.33 17.28 -0.84
N SER A 485 5.41 16.75 -0.02
CA SER A 485 5.56 16.67 1.43
C SER A 485 6.71 15.75 1.85
N TYR A 486 6.93 14.63 1.14
CA TYR A 486 8.09 13.76 1.38
C TYR A 486 9.41 14.44 0.99
N LYS A 487 9.45 15.14 -0.15
CA LYS A 487 10.63 15.94 -0.53
C LYS A 487 10.97 17.01 0.49
N ASP A 488 9.96 17.67 1.07
CA ASP A 488 10.15 18.67 2.11
C ASP A 488 10.71 18.03 3.40
N PHE A 489 10.23 16.84 3.79
CA PHE A 489 10.81 16.06 4.89
C PHE A 489 12.28 15.74 4.65
N LEU A 490 12.63 15.16 3.50
CA LEU A 490 14.01 14.81 3.16
C LEU A 490 14.94 16.02 3.14
N LYS A 491 14.43 17.18 2.71
CA LYS A 491 15.20 18.43 2.69
C LYS A 491 15.41 19.02 4.09
N ALA A 492 14.42 18.89 4.97
CA ALA A 492 14.52 19.34 6.35
C ALA A 492 15.42 18.42 7.20
N ASN A 493 15.43 17.11 6.88
CA ASN A 493 16.13 16.07 7.62
C ASN A 493 17.07 15.27 6.68
N PRO A 494 18.16 15.88 6.17
CA PRO A 494 19.05 15.22 5.20
C PRO A 494 19.76 13.98 5.76
N ASP A 495 19.88 13.90 7.09
CA ASP A 495 20.56 12.81 7.80
C ASP A 495 19.57 11.78 8.38
N ALA A 496 18.29 11.82 7.97
CA ALA A 496 17.30 10.85 8.43
C ALA A 496 17.69 9.42 8.04
N ASP A 497 17.51 8.47 8.95
CA ASP A 497 17.73 7.05 8.68
C ASP A 497 16.63 6.47 7.77
N ASP A 498 16.84 5.26 7.27
CA ASP A 498 15.95 4.67 6.26
C ASP A 498 14.58 4.28 6.82
N ILE A 499 14.48 3.95 8.12
CA ILE A 499 13.19 3.67 8.77
C ILE A 499 12.38 4.96 8.85
N SER A 500 12.99 6.04 9.33
CA SER A 500 12.37 7.36 9.39
C SER A 500 11.90 7.84 8.01
N LYS A 501 12.72 7.66 6.98
CA LYS A 501 12.35 7.96 5.58
C LYS A 501 11.15 7.14 5.12
N GLN A 502 11.10 5.84 5.41
CA GLN A 502 10.00 4.97 5.00
C GLN A 502 8.68 5.36 5.69
N MET A 503 8.70 5.67 6.99
CA MET A 503 7.49 6.14 7.68
C MET A 503 7.00 7.50 7.15
N ALA A 504 7.93 8.43 6.88
CA ALA A 504 7.61 9.70 6.24
C ALA A 504 7.04 9.50 4.83
N LYS A 505 7.57 8.55 4.07
CA LYS A 505 7.05 8.15 2.75
C LYS A 505 5.60 7.65 2.87
N TYR A 506 5.30 6.76 3.82
CA TYR A 506 3.95 6.26 4.04
C TYR A 506 2.96 7.39 4.37
N ALA A 507 3.29 8.29 5.30
CA ALA A 507 2.39 9.41 5.62
C ALA A 507 2.20 10.37 4.43
N ALA A 508 3.25 10.62 3.65
CA ALA A 508 3.16 11.46 2.45
C ALA A 508 2.28 10.83 1.36
N ILE A 509 2.28 9.51 1.23
CA ILE A 509 1.39 8.78 0.32
C ILE A 509 -0.08 8.96 0.76
N ILE A 510 -0.38 8.84 2.06
CA ILE A 510 -1.74 9.08 2.56
C ILE A 510 -2.14 10.55 2.37
N ASP A 511 -1.24 11.51 2.59
CA ASP A 511 -1.51 12.95 2.39
C ASP A 511 -1.82 13.31 0.92
N GLU A 512 -1.02 12.80 -0.04
CA GLU A 512 -1.25 13.05 -1.48
C GLU A 512 -2.57 12.41 -1.96
N ASN A 513 -2.96 11.27 -1.39
CA ASN A 513 -4.17 10.52 -1.79
C ASN A 513 -5.38 10.71 -0.86
N TYR A 514 -5.28 11.60 0.13
CA TYR A 514 -6.29 11.79 1.18
C TYR A 514 -7.71 11.98 0.63
N ASP A 515 -7.87 12.82 -0.39
CA ASP A 515 -9.20 13.12 -0.96
C ASP A 515 -9.76 11.96 -1.79
N ALA A 516 -8.89 11.18 -2.44
CA ALA A 516 -9.29 10.00 -3.20
C ALA A 516 -9.76 8.87 -2.28
N ILE A 517 -9.01 8.61 -1.20
CA ILE A 517 -9.38 7.62 -0.18
C ILE A 517 -10.74 7.97 0.44
N ARG A 518 -10.90 9.23 0.88
CA ARG A 518 -12.13 9.75 1.46
C ARG A 518 -13.32 9.68 0.52
N GLY A 519 -13.10 9.94 -0.77
CA GLY A 519 -14.13 9.90 -1.80
C GLY A 519 -14.64 8.49 -2.09
N LYS A 520 -13.72 7.51 -2.21
CA LYS A 520 -14.07 6.13 -2.58
C LYS A 520 -14.70 5.34 -1.42
N THR A 521 -14.39 5.71 -0.17
CA THR A 521 -14.90 5.01 1.03
C THR A 521 -16.05 5.72 1.74
N ASP A 522 -16.55 6.83 1.18
CA ASP A 522 -17.61 7.65 1.78
C ASP A 522 -17.32 8.09 3.24
N SER A 523 -16.04 8.21 3.64
CA SER A 523 -15.62 8.49 5.04
C SER A 523 -15.95 9.92 5.51
N GLY A 524 -16.63 10.73 4.69
CA GLY A 524 -17.12 12.05 5.06
C GLY A 524 -16.05 13.14 4.99
N LYS A 525 -15.71 13.76 6.13
CA LYS A 525 -14.75 14.89 6.19
C LYS A 525 -13.33 14.44 6.52
N TYR A 526 -13.19 13.35 7.25
CA TYR A 526 -11.92 12.85 7.79
C TYR A 526 -11.68 11.42 7.31
N LEU A 527 -10.44 10.94 7.44
CA LEU A 527 -10.13 9.53 7.23
C LEU A 527 -10.29 8.79 8.55
N THR A 528 -10.83 7.57 8.50
CA THR A 528 -10.87 6.63 9.63
C THR A 528 -9.98 5.43 9.32
N ALA A 529 -9.61 4.65 10.33
CA ALA A 529 -8.83 3.42 10.13
C ALA A 529 -9.56 2.43 9.19
N GLU A 530 -10.88 2.32 9.33
CA GLU A 530 -11.71 1.49 8.46
C GLU A 530 -11.71 1.99 7.02
N ALA A 531 -11.68 3.30 6.79
CA ALA A 531 -11.60 3.87 5.45
C ALA A 531 -10.26 3.54 4.77
N LEU A 532 -9.14 3.54 5.52
CA LEU A 532 -7.85 3.13 4.97
C LEU A 532 -7.87 1.64 4.56
N GLN A 533 -8.40 0.77 5.43
CA GLN A 533 -8.50 -0.66 5.15
C GLN A 533 -9.46 -0.95 3.98
N GLN A 534 -10.65 -0.34 3.97
CA GLN A 534 -11.63 -0.48 2.91
C GLN A 534 -11.04 -0.04 1.56
N TYR A 535 -10.31 1.08 1.54
CA TYR A 535 -9.68 1.53 0.31
C TYR A 535 -8.61 0.53 -0.17
N LYS A 536 -7.80 -0.03 0.72
CA LYS A 536 -6.84 -1.07 0.33
C LYS A 536 -7.55 -2.28 -0.28
N ASP A 537 -8.60 -2.77 0.36
CA ASP A 537 -9.32 -3.99 -0.05
C ASP A 537 -10.07 -3.81 -1.39
N GLU A 538 -10.64 -2.63 -1.63
CA GLU A 538 -11.39 -2.30 -2.87
C GLU A 538 -10.48 -1.84 -4.03
N ASN A 539 -9.17 -1.73 -3.81
CA ASN A 539 -8.21 -1.23 -4.80
C ASN A 539 -6.96 -2.14 -4.87
N PRO A 540 -7.10 -3.44 -5.18
CA PRO A 540 -5.97 -4.38 -5.18
C PRO A 540 -4.85 -4.01 -6.17
N GLN A 541 -5.13 -3.16 -7.15
CA GLN A 541 -4.19 -2.69 -8.17
C GLN A 541 -3.25 -1.55 -7.73
N ILE A 542 -3.43 -0.95 -6.56
CA ILE A 542 -2.54 0.14 -6.13
C ILE A 542 -1.13 -0.40 -5.84
N SER A 543 -0.11 0.45 -6.00
CA SER A 543 1.30 0.07 -5.78
C SER A 543 1.54 -0.48 -4.37
N ASP A 544 2.52 -1.39 -4.22
CA ASP A 544 2.89 -1.98 -2.94
C ASP A 544 3.23 -0.93 -1.87
N ASP A 545 3.96 0.14 -2.21
CA ASP A 545 4.24 1.25 -1.28
C ASP A 545 2.96 1.91 -0.73
N PHE A 546 1.88 1.93 -1.52
CA PHE A 546 0.60 2.49 -1.11
C PHE A 546 -0.20 1.47 -0.28
N LYS A 547 -0.15 0.18 -0.63
CA LYS A 547 -0.72 -0.89 0.22
C LYS A 547 -0.07 -0.89 1.60
N ASP A 548 1.26 -0.88 1.65
CA ASP A 548 2.03 -0.76 2.89
C ASP A 548 1.62 0.51 3.66
N ALA A 549 1.53 1.67 3.01
CA ALA A 549 1.13 2.90 3.69
C ALA A 549 -0.28 2.79 4.32
N LEU A 550 -1.23 2.18 3.63
CA LEU A 550 -2.59 1.96 4.13
C LEU A 550 -2.60 0.94 5.29
N ASP A 551 -1.84 -0.15 5.18
CA ASP A 551 -1.72 -1.17 6.22
C ASP A 551 -1.07 -0.63 7.48
N PHE A 552 0.03 0.12 7.34
CA PHE A 552 0.71 0.73 8.46
C PHE A 552 -0.19 1.72 9.21
N TRP A 553 -0.79 2.66 8.48
CA TRP A 553 -1.58 3.73 9.10
C TRP A 553 -2.97 3.30 9.54
N SER A 554 -3.50 2.17 9.07
CA SER A 554 -4.76 1.59 9.57
C SER A 554 -4.60 0.83 10.89
N GLN A 555 -3.36 0.51 11.31
CA GLN A 555 -3.13 -0.10 12.61
C GLN A 555 -3.60 0.84 13.74
N PRO A 556 -4.37 0.35 14.74
CA PRO A 556 -4.90 1.20 15.80
C PRO A 556 -3.84 2.07 16.50
N GLY A 557 -2.67 1.50 16.79
CA GLY A 557 -1.55 2.19 17.41
C GLY A 557 -0.98 3.32 16.54
N ALA A 558 -0.77 3.07 15.25
CA ALA A 558 -0.26 4.09 14.32
C ALA A 558 -1.31 5.17 14.04
N PHE A 559 -2.56 4.75 13.80
CA PHE A 559 -3.67 5.63 13.51
C PHE A 559 -3.91 6.63 14.65
N ASN A 560 -3.94 6.18 15.90
CA ASN A 560 -4.15 7.03 17.07
C ASN A 560 -3.05 8.10 17.26
N ILE A 561 -1.80 7.76 16.93
CA ILE A 561 -0.70 8.73 16.98
C ILE A 561 -0.86 9.76 15.85
N LEU A 562 -1.28 9.33 14.67
CA LEU A 562 -1.55 10.23 13.55
C LEU A 562 -2.70 11.18 13.86
N ASP A 563 -3.81 10.65 14.37
CA ASP A 563 -5.05 11.35 14.73
C ASP A 563 -4.81 12.54 15.66
N THR A 564 -3.96 12.34 16.67
CA THR A 564 -3.69 13.37 17.68
C THR A 564 -2.57 14.33 17.32
N SER A 565 -1.85 14.14 16.21
CA SER A 565 -0.59 14.84 15.92
C SER A 565 -0.67 16.37 16.09
N LYS A 566 -1.65 17.03 15.45
CA LYS A 566 -1.80 18.49 15.51
C LYS A 566 -2.30 19.00 16.86
N HIS A 567 -3.04 18.17 17.58
CA HIS A 567 -3.75 18.53 18.80
C HIS A 567 -3.29 17.70 20.01
N SER A 568 -2.03 17.27 20.01
CA SER A 568 -1.44 16.32 20.97
C SER A 568 -1.44 16.77 22.44
N LEU A 569 -1.78 18.04 22.71
CA LEU A 569 -1.95 18.60 24.06
C LEU A 569 -3.38 19.10 24.34
N ALA A 570 -4.32 18.88 23.44
CA ALA A 570 -5.63 19.54 23.49
C ALA A 570 -6.80 18.63 23.12
N GLN A 571 -6.55 17.41 22.64
CA GLN A 571 -7.58 16.49 22.23
C GLN A 571 -7.13 15.04 22.42
N ASN A 572 -8.07 14.18 22.83
CA ASN A 572 -7.93 12.73 22.79
C ASN A 572 -8.18 12.23 21.36
N THR A 573 -7.90 10.95 21.09
CA THR A 573 -8.23 10.34 19.79
C THR A 573 -9.73 10.43 19.53
N ASP A 574 -10.14 10.99 18.39
CA ASP A 574 -11.54 11.02 17.96
C ASP A 574 -11.81 10.08 16.77
N GLY A 575 -10.77 9.41 16.27
CA GLY A 575 -10.86 8.47 15.15
C GLY A 575 -10.87 9.17 13.79
N ASP A 576 -10.59 10.47 13.75
CA ASP A 576 -10.76 11.32 12.57
C ASP A 576 -9.43 11.99 12.14
N VAL A 577 -8.65 11.32 11.30
CA VAL A 577 -7.42 11.90 10.74
C VAL A 577 -7.75 12.97 9.69
N SER A 578 -7.28 14.21 9.91
CA SER A 578 -7.35 15.29 8.94
C SER A 578 -6.04 15.51 8.18
N LYS A 579 -6.09 16.20 7.03
CA LYS A 579 -4.88 16.65 6.31
C LYS A 579 -3.90 17.45 7.18
N ASN A 580 -4.41 18.18 8.18
CA ASN A 580 -3.53 18.95 9.05
C ASN A 580 -2.79 18.05 10.05
N ASP A 581 -3.36 16.90 10.41
CA ASP A 581 -2.73 15.94 11.32
C ASP A 581 -1.60 15.21 10.58
N LEU A 582 -1.85 14.76 9.35
CA LEU A 582 -0.82 14.24 8.44
C LEU A 582 0.32 15.22 8.20
N SER A 583 -0.01 16.48 7.87
CA SER A 583 0.99 17.52 7.62
C SER A 583 1.79 17.87 8.88
N ASN A 584 1.15 17.92 10.05
CA ASN A 584 1.82 18.17 11.31
C ASN A 584 2.73 17.00 11.69
N TRP A 585 2.27 15.76 11.51
CA TRP A 585 3.06 14.57 11.80
C TRP A 585 4.31 14.54 10.93
N LEU A 586 4.17 14.72 9.62
CA LEU A 586 5.30 14.78 8.69
C LEU A 586 6.33 15.86 9.04
N THR A 587 5.87 17.02 9.54
CA THR A 587 6.76 18.16 9.79
C THR A 587 7.41 18.12 11.18
N ASN A 588 6.65 17.71 12.20
CA ASN A 588 7.00 17.90 13.60
C ASN A 588 7.22 16.59 14.36
N ASP A 589 6.36 15.59 14.16
CA ASP A 589 6.32 14.39 15.01
C ASP A 589 7.01 13.17 14.39
N SER A 590 7.23 13.17 13.08
CA SER A 590 7.86 12.05 12.38
C SER A 590 9.28 11.80 12.90
N PRO A 591 9.68 10.52 13.10
CA PRO A 591 11.03 10.16 13.49
C PRO A 591 12.07 10.71 12.51
N LYS A 592 13.27 10.96 13.03
CA LYS A 592 14.40 11.53 12.26
C LYS A 592 15.68 10.71 12.41
N ASP A 593 15.67 9.72 13.30
CA ASP A 593 16.81 8.88 13.60
C ASP A 593 16.35 7.47 14.00
N SER A 594 17.27 6.52 13.87
CA SER A 594 17.00 5.10 14.10
C SER A 594 16.45 4.79 15.49
N GLY A 595 16.88 5.53 16.53
CA GLY A 595 16.41 5.34 17.88
C GLY A 595 14.96 5.79 18.05
N SER A 596 14.63 6.99 17.58
CA SER A 596 13.25 7.49 17.60
C SER A 596 12.31 6.67 16.73
N ALA A 597 12.77 6.16 15.57
CA ALA A 597 11.97 5.33 14.68
C ALA A 597 11.63 3.96 15.27
N ILE A 598 12.60 3.29 15.90
CA ILE A 598 12.36 2.00 16.57
C ILE A 598 11.47 2.16 17.82
N ALA A 599 11.65 3.25 18.57
CA ALA A 599 10.75 3.59 19.67
C ALA A 599 9.31 3.77 19.17
N PHE A 600 9.13 4.43 18.02
CA PHE A 600 7.82 4.59 17.39
C PHE A 600 7.21 3.24 16.97
N ILE A 601 7.96 2.35 16.33
CA ILE A 601 7.47 0.99 15.99
C ILE A 601 7.02 0.24 17.24
N SER A 602 7.81 0.32 18.31
CA SER A 602 7.48 -0.33 19.59
C SER A 602 6.24 0.28 20.23
N GLU A 603 6.07 1.61 20.16
CA GLU A 603 4.87 2.32 20.63
C GLU A 603 3.62 1.85 19.86
N VAL A 604 3.70 1.76 18.53
CA VAL A 604 2.61 1.24 17.67
C VAL A 604 2.26 -0.20 18.04
N ALA A 605 3.25 -1.08 18.15
CA ALA A 605 3.03 -2.49 18.50
C ALA A 605 2.41 -2.64 19.89
N ASN A 606 2.93 -1.94 20.89
CA ASN A 606 2.39 -1.96 22.25
C ASN A 606 0.95 -1.45 22.30
N ALA A 607 0.65 -0.36 21.60
CA ALA A 607 -0.70 0.17 21.51
C ALA A 607 -1.67 -0.83 20.84
N ASN A 608 -1.23 -1.52 19.77
CA ASN A 608 -2.02 -2.57 19.13
C ASN A 608 -2.41 -3.70 20.11
N THR A 609 -1.49 -4.12 21.00
CA THR A 609 -1.78 -5.22 21.96
C THR A 609 -2.95 -4.94 22.90
N THR A 610 -3.30 -3.67 23.12
CA THR A 610 -4.32 -3.22 24.08
C THR A 610 -5.48 -2.45 23.44
N ALA A 611 -5.45 -2.21 22.13
CA ALA A 611 -6.44 -1.40 21.42
C ALA A 611 -7.91 -1.85 21.60
N ASN A 612 -8.13 -3.15 21.81
CA ASN A 612 -9.45 -3.75 21.98
C ASN A 612 -9.91 -3.93 23.44
N VAL A 613 -9.23 -3.29 24.40
CA VAL A 613 -9.61 -3.35 25.82
C VAL A 613 -10.57 -2.21 26.15
N ASP A 614 -11.74 -2.54 26.71
CA ASP A 614 -12.62 -1.54 27.30
C ASP A 614 -12.04 -1.08 28.64
N LYS A 615 -11.60 0.18 28.69
CA LYS A 615 -10.96 0.76 29.87
C LYS A 615 -11.96 1.41 30.82
N SER A 616 -13.23 1.55 30.44
CA SER A 616 -14.21 2.35 31.20
C SER A 616 -14.53 1.82 32.61
N GLU A 617 -14.24 0.55 32.88
CA GLU A 617 -14.42 -0.09 34.19
C GLU A 617 -13.11 -0.29 34.98
N LEU A 618 -11.95 0.10 34.42
CA LEU A 618 -10.63 -0.07 35.04
C LEU A 618 -10.29 1.17 35.89
N GLY A 619 -10.10 1.05 37.20
CA GLY A 619 -9.79 2.19 38.08
C GLY A 619 -8.66 1.89 39.06
N ALA A 620 -8.58 2.66 40.16
CA ALA A 620 -7.54 2.49 41.19
C ALA A 620 -7.42 1.06 41.77
N ASP A 621 -8.49 0.27 41.74
CA ASP A 621 -8.49 -1.14 42.18
C ASP A 621 -7.48 -2.01 41.41
N VAL A 622 -7.07 -1.61 40.21
CA VAL A 622 -6.00 -2.27 39.44
C VAL A 622 -4.67 -2.29 40.20
N PHE A 623 -4.38 -1.27 41.00
CA PHE A 623 -3.14 -1.20 41.80
C PHE A 623 -3.32 -1.78 43.20
N GLU A 624 -4.51 -1.62 43.79
CA GLU A 624 -4.80 -2.11 45.14
C GLU A 624 -5.02 -3.64 45.18
N ASN A 625 -5.69 -4.18 44.15
CA ASN A 625 -6.06 -5.59 44.03
C ASN A 625 -5.74 -6.11 42.61
N PRO A 626 -4.47 -6.09 42.16
CA PRO A 626 -4.07 -6.45 40.79
C PRO A 626 -4.46 -7.88 40.38
N ASP A 627 -4.65 -8.80 41.34
CA ASP A 627 -5.10 -10.17 41.11
C ASP A 627 -6.53 -10.28 40.54
N ASN A 628 -7.33 -9.22 40.62
CA ASN A 628 -8.70 -9.18 40.06
C ASN A 628 -8.72 -8.96 38.53
N TYR A 629 -7.60 -8.53 37.96
CA TYR A 629 -7.51 -8.06 36.59
C TYR A 629 -6.58 -8.95 35.76
N SER A 630 -6.92 -9.13 34.49
CA SER A 630 -6.05 -9.87 33.57
C SER A 630 -4.79 -9.08 33.25
N ALA A 631 -3.72 -9.79 32.85
CA ALA A 631 -2.50 -9.17 32.35
C ALA A 631 -2.75 -8.16 31.21
N LYS A 632 -3.74 -8.45 30.35
CA LYS A 632 -4.14 -7.56 29.24
C LYS A 632 -4.80 -6.26 29.73
N GLU A 633 -5.69 -6.34 30.72
CA GLU A 633 -6.32 -5.15 31.33
C GLU A 633 -5.29 -4.31 32.07
N LYS A 634 -4.43 -4.94 32.88
CA LYS A 634 -3.30 -4.28 33.56
C LYS A 634 -2.35 -3.61 32.56
N ALA A 635 -2.03 -4.28 31.45
CA ALA A 635 -1.22 -3.70 30.37
C ALA A 635 -1.90 -2.50 29.70
N ALA A 636 -3.22 -2.51 29.56
CA ALA A 636 -3.97 -1.37 29.01
C ALA A 636 -3.93 -0.14 29.93
N VAL A 637 -4.00 -0.34 31.26
CA VAL A 637 -3.79 0.74 32.25
C VAL A 637 -2.37 1.26 32.19
N LEU A 638 -1.37 0.38 32.06
CA LEU A 638 0.02 0.79 31.87
C LEU A 638 0.19 1.70 30.64
N GLN A 639 -0.48 1.41 29.52
CA GLN A 639 -0.43 2.28 28.33
C GLN A 639 -1.07 3.66 28.60
N ASP A 640 -2.16 3.75 29.36
CA ASP A 640 -2.75 5.04 29.73
C ASP A 640 -1.81 5.87 30.60
N LEU A 641 -1.16 5.25 31.59
CA LEU A 641 -0.21 5.93 32.44
C LEU A 641 1.04 6.39 31.67
N LEU A 642 1.52 5.59 30.70
CA LEU A 642 2.61 5.99 29.80
C LEU A 642 2.21 7.18 28.91
N THR A 643 0.97 7.21 28.42
CA THR A 643 0.42 8.38 27.71
C THR A 643 0.33 9.60 28.64
N ALA A 644 -0.14 9.43 29.87
CA ALA A 644 -0.18 10.51 30.86
C ALA A 644 1.22 11.06 31.16
N GLN A 645 2.21 10.18 31.33
CA GLN A 645 3.61 10.54 31.52
C GLN A 645 4.13 11.37 30.34
N LYS A 646 3.83 10.96 29.09
CA LYS A 646 4.20 11.70 27.87
C LYS A 646 3.51 13.07 27.82
N LEU A 647 2.23 13.15 28.17
CA LEU A 647 1.45 14.39 28.22
C LEU A 647 1.99 15.37 29.28
N ILE A 648 2.33 14.88 30.48
CA ILE A 648 2.90 15.72 31.54
C ILE A 648 4.23 16.33 31.08
N ASN A 649 5.13 15.52 30.52
CA ASN A 649 6.42 16.01 30.01
C ASN A 649 6.24 17.02 28.87
N LYS A 650 5.46 16.68 27.83
CA LYS A 650 5.19 17.60 26.71
C LYS A 650 4.49 18.89 27.17
N GLY A 651 3.56 18.79 28.12
CA GLY A 651 2.86 19.93 28.70
C GLY A 651 3.80 20.84 29.49
N ALA A 652 4.72 20.27 30.28
CA ALA A 652 5.72 21.02 31.03
C ALA A 652 6.67 21.77 30.08
N GLU A 653 7.16 21.11 29.03
CA GLU A 653 8.00 21.70 27.98
C GLU A 653 7.27 22.80 27.19
N ALA A 654 6.00 22.59 26.87
CA ALA A 654 5.15 23.59 26.23
C ALA A 654 4.75 24.74 27.17
N GLY A 655 5.16 24.68 28.45
CA GLY A 655 4.90 25.71 29.45
C GLY A 655 3.45 25.75 29.92
N MET A 656 2.73 24.63 29.91
CA MET A 656 1.34 24.56 30.38
C MET A 656 1.23 24.92 31.88
N TRP A 657 2.25 24.58 32.67
CA TRP A 657 2.38 24.97 34.09
C TRP A 657 3.18 26.26 34.34
N GLN A 658 3.46 27.07 33.31
CA GLN A 658 4.36 28.22 33.48
C GLN A 658 3.79 29.33 34.38
N ASP A 659 2.48 29.55 34.37
CA ASP A 659 1.79 30.60 35.12
C ASP A 659 0.80 30.05 36.15
N ASP A 660 0.40 30.90 37.10
CA ASP A 660 -0.50 30.52 38.20
C ASP A 660 -1.86 30.01 37.69
N TYR A 661 -2.35 30.56 36.57
CA TYR A 661 -3.58 30.09 35.94
C TYR A 661 -3.44 28.64 35.48
N GLY A 662 -2.39 28.32 34.72
CA GLY A 662 -2.15 26.96 34.23
C GLY A 662 -2.02 25.96 35.38
N LYS A 663 -1.23 26.30 36.40
CA LYS A 663 -1.08 25.47 37.61
C LYS A 663 -2.42 25.16 38.27
N VAL A 664 -3.25 26.18 38.48
CA VAL A 664 -4.57 26.01 39.12
C VAL A 664 -5.58 25.31 38.21
N SER A 665 -5.64 25.66 36.92
CA SER A 665 -6.61 25.07 35.98
C SER A 665 -6.35 23.59 35.78
N ILE A 666 -5.09 23.21 35.53
CA ILE A 666 -4.69 21.81 35.34
C ILE A 666 -4.93 21.01 36.61
N ALA A 667 -4.51 21.52 37.77
CA ALA A 667 -4.70 20.87 39.06
C ALA A 667 -6.19 20.60 39.37
N ASN A 668 -7.07 21.57 39.07
CA ASN A 668 -8.52 21.39 39.23
C ASN A 668 -9.11 20.37 38.25
N ALA A 669 -8.61 20.34 37.00
CA ALA A 669 -9.09 19.41 35.99
C ALA A 669 -8.73 17.97 36.33
N VAL A 670 -7.44 17.72 36.65
CA VAL A 670 -6.96 16.37 37.00
C VAL A 670 -7.31 15.95 38.42
N ARG A 671 -7.77 16.90 39.26
CA ARG A 671 -7.97 16.74 40.72
C ARG A 671 -6.69 16.30 41.41
N GLY A 672 -5.58 16.97 41.11
CA GLY A 672 -4.25 16.58 41.59
C GLY A 672 -3.31 17.75 41.80
N HIS A 673 -2.06 17.47 42.15
CA HIS A 673 -1.09 18.45 42.60
C HIS A 673 -0.81 19.55 41.55
N PRO A 674 -0.73 20.84 41.93
CA PRO A 674 -0.39 21.92 41.01
C PRO A 674 1.07 21.91 40.52
N ASP A 675 1.87 20.97 41.03
CA ASP A 675 3.26 20.76 40.64
C ASP A 675 3.36 19.56 39.69
N PRO A 676 3.76 19.77 38.42
CA PRO A 676 3.90 18.68 37.46
C PRO A 676 4.91 17.62 37.88
N GLU A 677 5.92 17.96 38.71
CA GLU A 677 6.91 16.97 39.18
C GLU A 677 6.29 15.99 40.18
N LYS A 678 5.39 16.46 41.05
CA LYS A 678 4.66 15.61 42.00
C LYS A 678 3.69 14.68 41.29
N LEU A 679 2.97 15.23 40.31
CA LEU A 679 2.06 14.44 39.48
C LEU A 679 2.80 13.39 38.65
N LEU A 680 3.95 13.77 38.05
CA LEU A 680 4.81 12.85 37.31
C LEU A 680 5.38 11.75 38.21
N GLN A 681 5.77 12.07 39.44
CA GLN A 681 6.27 11.09 40.39
C GLN A 681 5.22 10.03 40.70
N ASP A 682 3.98 10.44 40.96
CA ASP A 682 2.89 9.52 41.27
C ASP A 682 2.51 8.64 40.07
N VAL A 683 2.48 9.20 38.86
CA VAL A 683 2.37 8.43 37.62
C VAL A 683 3.48 7.38 37.50
N ASN A 684 4.73 7.74 37.80
CA ASN A 684 5.86 6.83 37.74
C ASN A 684 5.76 5.71 38.79
N ASP A 685 5.29 6.03 39.99
CA ASP A 685 5.10 5.06 41.07
C ASP A 685 4.04 4.02 40.67
N HIS A 686 2.94 4.46 40.04
CA HIS A 686 1.90 3.57 39.52
C HIS A 686 2.35 2.75 38.29
N ILE A 687 3.16 3.35 37.39
CA ILE A 687 3.81 2.63 36.30
C ILE A 687 4.69 1.50 36.86
N ALA A 688 5.47 1.78 37.91
CA ALA A 688 6.36 0.79 38.52
C ALA A 688 5.60 -0.42 39.06
N ILE A 689 4.43 -0.23 39.69
CA ILE A 689 3.58 -1.34 40.16
C ILE A 689 3.24 -2.31 39.02
N LEU A 690 2.86 -1.78 37.86
CA LEU A 690 2.47 -2.60 36.70
C LEU A 690 3.67 -3.17 35.93
N GLN A 691 4.82 -2.48 35.93
CA GLN A 691 6.05 -2.97 35.32
C GLN A 691 6.72 -4.07 36.16
N ASP A 692 6.52 -4.07 37.47
CA ASP A 692 7.00 -5.12 38.38
C ASP A 692 6.09 -6.37 38.38
N ASP A 693 4.92 -6.31 37.73
CA ASP A 693 4.01 -7.43 37.57
C ASP A 693 4.47 -8.37 36.44
N GLN A 694 4.95 -9.55 36.81
CA GLN A 694 5.48 -10.53 35.86
C GLN A 694 4.44 -10.99 34.81
N GLU A 695 3.15 -11.04 35.14
CA GLU A 695 2.14 -11.45 34.17
C GLU A 695 1.94 -10.37 33.10
N VAL A 696 2.03 -9.09 33.49
CA VAL A 696 2.01 -7.94 32.56
C VAL A 696 3.25 -7.97 31.68
N VAL A 697 4.42 -8.28 32.26
CA VAL A 697 5.69 -8.41 31.55
C VAL A 697 5.65 -9.51 30.50
N ASP A 698 5.20 -10.70 30.88
CA ASP A 698 5.10 -11.84 29.98
C ASP A 698 4.08 -11.55 28.86
N TYR A 699 2.93 -10.94 29.19
CA TYR A 699 1.92 -10.56 28.21
C TYR A 699 2.46 -9.58 27.17
N LEU A 700 3.10 -8.48 27.59
CA LEU A 700 3.62 -7.48 26.67
C LEU A 700 4.76 -8.05 25.82
N ASN A 701 5.67 -8.84 26.39
CA ASN A 701 6.74 -9.45 25.62
C ASN A 701 6.21 -10.41 24.54
N GLU A 702 5.25 -11.27 24.88
CA GLU A 702 4.71 -12.22 23.90
C GLU A 702 3.88 -11.54 22.81
N ASN A 703 3.08 -10.54 23.16
CA ASN A 703 2.15 -9.94 22.21
C ASN A 703 2.79 -8.81 21.40
N SER A 704 3.70 -8.02 21.97
CA SER A 704 4.39 -6.97 21.21
C SER A 704 5.29 -7.55 20.13
N THR A 705 5.96 -8.68 20.37
CA THR A 705 6.71 -9.38 19.31
C THR A 705 5.77 -9.86 18.20
N ARG A 706 4.60 -10.43 18.53
CA ARG A 706 3.61 -10.85 17.52
C ARG A 706 3.07 -9.66 16.71
N GLU A 707 2.83 -8.53 17.35
CA GLU A 707 2.37 -7.31 16.67
C GLU A 707 3.46 -6.71 15.77
N ILE A 708 4.74 -6.73 16.19
CA ILE A 708 5.86 -6.33 15.33
C ILE A 708 6.00 -7.26 14.13
N ASP A 709 5.92 -8.58 14.35
CA ASP A 709 5.97 -9.57 13.27
C ASP A 709 4.82 -9.33 12.27
N ALA A 710 3.60 -9.14 12.76
CA ALA A 710 2.44 -8.83 11.93
C ALA A 710 2.63 -7.52 11.14
N LEU A 711 3.17 -6.48 11.80
CA LEU A 711 3.47 -5.19 11.16
C LEU A 711 4.49 -5.35 10.03
N PHE A 712 5.52 -6.18 10.21
CA PHE A 712 6.54 -6.43 9.19
C PHE A 712 6.08 -7.38 8.08
N GLU A 713 5.20 -8.32 8.40
CA GLU A 713 4.55 -9.19 7.40
C GLU A 713 3.63 -8.38 6.49
N SER A 714 2.93 -7.37 7.02
CA SER A 714 2.05 -6.49 6.24
C SER A 714 2.76 -5.28 5.63
N ASN A 715 4.03 -5.02 5.95
CA ASN A 715 4.78 -3.87 5.47
C ASN A 715 6.22 -4.25 5.09
N GLU A 716 6.38 -4.84 3.91
CA GLU A 716 7.69 -5.34 3.47
C GLU A 716 8.72 -4.20 3.31
N GLY A 717 8.26 -3.02 2.88
CA GLY A 717 9.11 -1.83 2.77
C GLY A 717 9.69 -1.39 4.13
N LEU A 718 8.87 -1.41 5.18
CA LEU A 718 9.30 -1.10 6.54
C LEU A 718 10.30 -2.13 7.07
N LYS A 719 10.01 -3.42 6.87
CA LYS A 719 10.92 -4.51 7.28
C LYS A 719 12.31 -4.35 6.66
N LYS A 720 12.36 -4.10 5.34
CA LYS A 720 13.63 -3.86 4.62
C LYS A 720 14.38 -2.65 5.15
N ALA A 721 13.68 -1.56 5.49
CA ALA A 721 14.29 -0.37 6.07
C ALA A 721 14.90 -0.64 7.46
N VAL A 722 14.23 -1.43 8.30
CA VAL A 722 14.72 -1.83 9.63
C VAL A 722 15.93 -2.75 9.51
N GLU A 723 15.87 -3.77 8.65
CA GLU A 723 16.99 -4.69 8.38
C GLU A 723 18.21 -3.93 7.82
N GLY A 724 17.99 -3.03 6.86
CA GLY A 724 19.04 -2.19 6.28
C GLY A 724 19.70 -1.29 7.32
N THR A 725 18.92 -0.61 8.15
CA THR A 725 19.44 0.26 9.21
C THR A 725 20.22 -0.54 10.26
N TYR A 726 19.76 -1.74 10.62
CA TYR A 726 20.49 -2.62 11.53
C TYR A 726 21.87 -3.03 10.97
N GLU A 727 21.94 -3.40 9.69
CA GLU A 727 23.21 -3.77 9.06
C GLU A 727 24.15 -2.55 8.89
N ASP A 728 23.63 -1.43 8.39
CA ASP A 728 24.43 -0.28 7.97
C ASP A 728 24.83 0.67 9.09
N GLU A 729 24.02 0.78 10.16
CA GLU A 729 24.24 1.72 11.26
C GLU A 729 24.60 1.00 12.57
N ILE A 730 23.88 -0.07 12.92
CA ILE A 730 24.14 -0.81 14.16
C ILE A 730 25.36 -1.72 14.00
N LYS A 731 25.32 -2.70 13.10
CA LYS A 731 26.40 -3.71 12.93
C LYS A 731 27.71 -3.15 12.42
N SER A 732 27.68 -1.96 11.81
CA SER A 732 28.87 -1.25 11.34
C SER A 732 29.59 -0.49 12.46
N GLY A 733 28.89 -0.14 13.55
CA GLY A 733 29.41 0.71 14.63
C GLY A 733 29.17 2.22 14.44
N LYS A 734 28.63 2.66 13.29
CA LYS A 734 28.41 4.08 13.02
C LYS A 734 27.45 4.75 13.98
N ALA A 735 26.39 4.05 14.41
CA ALA A 735 25.46 4.59 15.39
C ALA A 735 26.15 4.88 16.73
N LEU A 736 27.13 4.06 17.13
CA LEU A 736 27.96 4.32 18.30
C LEU A 736 28.87 5.54 18.09
N ASP A 737 29.44 5.70 16.90
CA ASP A 737 30.28 6.86 16.56
C ASP A 737 29.47 8.17 16.61
N ALA A 738 28.25 8.18 16.07
CA ALA A 738 27.35 9.35 16.13
C ALA A 738 26.93 9.69 17.57
N LEU A 739 26.61 8.67 18.37
CA LEU A 739 26.31 8.84 19.80
C LEU A 739 27.52 9.35 20.57
N TRP A 740 28.72 8.87 20.24
CA TRP A 740 29.95 9.36 20.82
C TRP A 740 30.16 10.85 20.50
N GLU A 741 30.07 11.25 19.24
CA GLU A 741 30.23 12.66 18.84
C GLU A 741 29.22 13.58 19.57
N THR A 742 27.99 13.11 19.73
CA THR A 742 26.92 13.84 20.43
C THR A 742 27.23 13.99 21.92
N ASN A 743 27.64 12.92 22.58
CA ASN A 743 27.85 12.86 24.04
C ASN A 743 29.26 13.28 24.49
N THR A 744 30.13 13.65 23.56
CA THR A 744 31.50 14.11 23.88
C THR A 744 31.79 15.55 23.44
N LYS A 745 30.81 16.23 22.83
CA LYS A 745 30.89 17.62 22.40
C LYS A 745 30.96 18.59 23.60
N ASP A 746 31.62 19.74 23.41
CA ASP A 746 31.68 20.85 24.38
C ASP A 746 32.31 20.55 25.76
N GLY A 747 33.21 19.55 25.84
CA GLY A 747 34.02 19.29 27.03
C GLY A 747 33.32 18.55 28.16
N LYS A 748 32.10 18.07 27.92
CA LYS A 748 31.41 17.05 28.73
C LYS A 748 31.64 15.71 28.05
N THR A 749 32.70 15.00 28.41
CA THR A 749 32.94 13.66 27.84
C THR A 749 32.17 12.64 28.68
N ASP A 750 31.05 12.15 28.14
CA ASP A 750 30.27 11.07 28.76
C ASP A 750 30.13 9.89 27.78
N GLN A 751 31.25 9.17 27.62
CA GLN A 751 31.33 8.00 26.75
C GLN A 751 30.48 6.82 27.26
N GLN A 752 30.23 6.76 28.57
CA GLN A 752 29.38 5.74 29.20
C GLN A 752 27.93 5.91 28.71
N THR A 753 27.45 7.15 28.63
CA THR A 753 26.15 7.47 28.03
C THR A 753 26.08 7.07 26.57
N ALA A 754 27.12 7.34 25.77
CA ALA A 754 27.16 6.93 24.36
C ALA A 754 27.08 5.40 24.22
N LEU A 755 27.87 4.66 25.00
CA LEU A 755 27.91 3.19 24.95
C LEU A 755 26.60 2.56 25.42
N ALA A 756 26.01 3.09 26.51
CA ALA A 756 24.72 2.62 27.03
C ALA A 756 23.60 2.82 26.01
N SER A 757 23.52 4.03 25.43
CA SER A 757 22.53 4.38 24.42
C SER A 757 22.65 3.49 23.20
N PHE A 758 23.87 3.27 22.72
CA PHE A 758 24.11 2.38 21.58
C PHE A 758 23.70 0.94 21.87
N PHE A 759 24.15 0.40 23.00
CA PHE A 759 23.90 -1.00 23.36
C PHE A 759 22.40 -1.27 23.52
N GLN A 760 21.67 -0.33 24.12
CA GLN A 760 20.22 -0.38 24.24
C GLN A 760 19.53 -0.34 22.87
N SER A 761 19.90 0.61 22.01
CA SER A 761 19.34 0.71 20.66
C SER A 761 19.60 -0.57 19.87
N ALA A 762 20.83 -1.09 19.89
CA ALA A 762 21.22 -2.31 19.20
C ALA A 762 20.43 -3.54 19.66
N GLN A 763 20.21 -3.69 20.97
CA GLN A 763 19.36 -4.76 21.51
C GLN A 763 17.90 -4.60 21.09
N THR A 764 17.40 -3.36 21.03
CA THR A 764 16.02 -3.09 20.60
C THR A 764 15.84 -3.47 19.14
N PHE A 765 16.80 -3.10 18.27
CA PHE A 765 16.84 -3.54 16.87
C PHE A 765 16.84 -5.07 16.75
N GLN A 766 17.68 -5.75 17.53
CA GLN A 766 17.70 -7.20 17.54
C GLN A 766 16.34 -7.79 17.95
N SER A 767 15.73 -7.27 19.02
CA SER A 767 14.41 -7.72 19.48
C SER A 767 13.33 -7.56 18.42
N VAL A 768 13.27 -6.38 17.79
CA VAL A 768 12.32 -6.04 16.71
C VAL A 768 12.51 -6.96 15.50
N LEU A 769 13.75 -7.35 15.18
CA LEU A 769 14.07 -8.26 14.08
C LEU A 769 14.01 -9.75 14.46
N GLY A 770 13.65 -10.09 15.70
CA GLY A 770 13.69 -11.47 16.20
C GLY A 770 15.10 -12.08 16.26
N ILE A 771 16.13 -11.24 16.34
CA ILE A 771 17.54 -11.60 16.45
C ILE A 771 17.90 -11.69 17.95
N ASP A 772 18.69 -12.70 18.33
CA ASP A 772 19.30 -12.80 19.67
C ASP A 772 20.79 -13.15 19.52
N ASP A 773 21.59 -12.16 19.11
CA ASP A 773 23.04 -12.33 18.93
C ASP A 773 23.86 -11.17 19.50
N LEU A 774 24.08 -11.22 20.82
CA LEU A 774 24.95 -10.29 21.54
C LEU A 774 26.34 -10.11 20.89
N LYS A 775 26.87 -11.11 20.16
CA LYS A 775 28.18 -10.99 19.51
C LYS A 775 28.15 -10.00 18.35
N GLU A 776 27.02 -9.79 17.70
CA GLU A 776 26.89 -8.78 16.65
C GLU A 776 27.00 -7.37 17.25
N ILE A 777 26.39 -7.13 18.41
CA ILE A 777 26.49 -5.86 19.15
C ILE A 777 27.93 -5.63 19.62
N GLN A 778 28.56 -6.64 20.22
CA GLN A 778 29.98 -6.57 20.62
C GLN A 778 30.91 -6.37 19.43
N GLY A 779 30.59 -7.00 18.30
CA GLY A 779 31.27 -6.83 17.03
C GLY A 779 31.14 -5.41 16.49
N ALA A 780 29.97 -4.78 16.64
CA ALA A 780 29.75 -3.38 16.27
C ALA A 780 30.56 -2.42 17.13
N VAL A 781 30.58 -2.59 18.45
CA VAL A 781 31.43 -1.80 19.36
C VAL A 781 32.90 -1.93 18.97
N SER A 782 33.32 -3.11 18.52
CA SER A 782 34.70 -3.36 18.06
C SER A 782 35.03 -2.74 16.69
N LYS A 783 34.03 -2.42 15.87
CA LYS A 783 34.18 -1.76 14.56
C LYS A 783 34.09 -0.24 14.62
N SER A 784 33.47 0.31 15.68
CA SER A 784 33.44 1.75 15.95
C SER A 784 34.84 2.37 15.91
N GLU A 785 34.92 3.61 15.45
CA GLU A 785 36.17 4.38 15.43
C GLU A 785 36.73 4.60 16.85
N HIS A 786 35.88 4.50 17.88
CA HIS A 786 36.20 4.72 19.30
C HIS A 786 36.40 3.42 20.11
N ALA A 787 36.51 2.27 19.44
CA ALA A 787 36.69 0.98 20.10
C ALA A 787 37.93 0.92 21.02
N GLY A 788 38.99 1.67 20.66
CA GLY A 788 40.23 1.73 21.45
C GLY A 788 40.00 2.47 22.78
N GLU A 789 39.30 3.58 22.75
CA GLU A 789 38.99 4.43 23.89
C GLU A 789 38.12 3.69 24.93
N PHE A 790 37.14 2.91 24.49
CA PHE A 790 36.35 2.07 25.39
C PHE A 790 37.19 0.98 26.07
N LYS A 791 38.11 0.33 25.33
CA LYS A 791 39.03 -0.66 25.90
C LYS A 791 39.98 -0.02 26.90
N ASP A 792 40.54 1.14 26.56
CA ASP A 792 41.46 1.89 27.42
C ASP A 792 40.76 2.35 28.70
N TYR A 793 39.51 2.81 28.63
CA TYR A 793 38.73 3.15 29.81
C TYR A 793 38.46 1.93 30.68
N TYR A 794 38.05 0.82 30.09
CA TYR A 794 37.82 -0.41 30.86
C TYR A 794 39.09 -0.88 31.58
N GLU A 795 40.25 -0.89 30.91
CA GLU A 795 41.50 -1.34 31.53
C GLU A 795 42.03 -0.39 32.61
N ASN A 796 41.99 0.91 32.34
CA ASN A 796 42.67 1.93 33.13
C ASN A 796 41.80 2.60 34.18
N GLN A 797 40.47 2.56 34.03
CA GLN A 797 39.51 3.19 34.95
C GLN A 797 38.66 2.14 35.68
N ILE A 798 38.06 1.19 34.95
CA ILE A 798 37.19 0.18 35.55
C ILE A 798 38.00 -0.93 36.24
N ALA A 799 38.79 -1.70 35.49
CA ALA A 799 39.55 -2.83 36.02
C ALA A 799 40.66 -2.43 37.00
N SER A 800 41.17 -1.19 36.91
CA SER A 800 42.13 -0.64 37.87
C SER A 800 41.50 -0.22 39.21
N GLY A 801 40.19 -0.02 39.24
CA GLY A 801 39.47 0.55 40.38
C GLY A 801 39.58 2.08 40.50
N GLU A 802 40.28 2.78 39.60
CA GLU A 802 40.42 4.24 39.72
C GLU A 802 39.06 4.94 39.58
N ARG A 803 38.17 4.45 38.70
CA ARG A 803 36.81 4.98 38.59
C ARG A 803 36.00 4.81 39.87
N TYR A 804 36.08 3.65 40.52
CA TYR A 804 35.38 3.43 41.78
C TYR A 804 35.89 4.37 42.87
N LYS A 805 37.20 4.59 42.90
CA LYS A 805 37.84 5.53 43.81
C LYS A 805 37.44 6.99 43.52
N GLU A 806 37.37 7.40 42.26
CA GLU A 806 36.85 8.72 41.87
C GLU A 806 35.42 8.91 42.38
N LEU A 807 34.54 7.92 42.19
CA LEU A 807 33.16 7.95 42.68
C LEU A 807 33.08 8.01 44.21
N LEU A 808 33.97 7.30 44.92
CA LEU A 808 34.06 7.30 46.38
C LEU A 808 34.68 8.58 46.97
N ASP A 809 35.56 9.25 46.22
CA ASP A 809 36.23 10.49 46.62
C ASP A 809 35.39 11.74 46.32
N ASP A 810 34.36 11.62 45.49
CA ASP A 810 33.36 12.65 45.26
C ASP A 810 32.52 12.87 46.52
N GLY A 811 32.54 14.09 47.06
CA GLY A 811 31.96 14.43 48.36
C GLY A 811 30.43 14.38 48.42
N ASP A 812 29.79 14.25 47.25
CA ASP A 812 28.35 14.18 47.10
C ASP A 812 27.82 12.72 47.02
N ASN A 813 28.70 11.71 46.89
CA ASN A 813 28.31 10.30 46.82
C ASN A 813 28.55 9.55 48.13
N SER A 814 27.53 8.83 48.60
CA SER A 814 27.68 7.80 49.64
C SER A 814 28.42 6.55 49.11
N PHE A 815 28.91 5.71 50.03
CA PHE A 815 29.46 4.40 49.67
C PHE A 815 28.50 3.59 48.80
N GLU A 816 27.21 3.58 49.15
CA GLU A 816 26.17 2.88 48.44
C GLU A 816 26.01 3.41 46.99
N GLU A 817 25.97 4.73 46.80
CA GLU A 817 25.80 5.39 45.49
C GLU A 817 27.00 5.13 44.58
N ALA A 818 28.22 5.34 45.10
CA ALA A 818 29.46 5.10 44.36
C ALA A 818 29.60 3.64 43.90
N THR A 819 29.21 2.70 44.77
CA THR A 819 29.30 1.26 44.48
C THR A 819 28.28 0.84 43.42
N SER A 820 27.05 1.37 43.48
CA SER A 820 26.03 1.08 42.47
C SER A 820 26.44 1.62 41.10
N ALA A 821 26.88 2.88 41.03
CA ALA A 821 27.31 3.51 39.79
C ALA A 821 28.46 2.72 39.12
N PHE A 822 29.50 2.39 39.89
CA PHE A 822 30.64 1.64 39.39
C PHE A 822 30.25 0.25 38.86
N THR A 823 29.37 -0.47 39.57
CA THR A 823 29.01 -1.84 39.20
C THR A 823 28.09 -1.91 37.98
N MET A 824 27.24 -0.90 37.77
CA MET A 824 26.48 -0.73 36.53
C MET A 824 27.40 -0.44 35.33
N GLU A 825 28.42 0.42 35.51
CA GLU A 825 29.44 0.65 34.47
C GLU A 825 30.21 -0.64 34.15
N VAL A 826 30.56 -1.45 35.16
CA VAL A 826 31.17 -2.76 34.95
C VAL A 826 30.24 -3.66 34.11
N ALA A 827 28.94 -3.72 34.41
CA ALA A 827 27.98 -4.55 33.67
C ALA A 827 27.90 -4.15 32.20
N LEU A 828 27.77 -2.83 31.94
CA LEU A 828 27.68 -2.27 30.60
C LEU A 828 28.89 -2.64 29.75
N TYR A 829 30.09 -2.33 30.24
CA TYR A 829 31.31 -2.54 29.47
C TYR A 829 31.59 -4.02 29.23
N ASN A 830 31.27 -4.89 30.19
CA ASN A 830 31.42 -6.33 30.01
C ASN A 830 30.42 -6.94 29.02
N SER A 831 29.25 -6.30 28.85
CA SER A 831 28.24 -6.73 27.89
C SER A 831 28.57 -6.22 26.48
N ALA A 832 29.11 -5.00 26.39
CA ALA A 832 29.38 -4.30 25.14
C ALA A 832 30.76 -4.61 24.52
N LEU A 833 31.79 -4.86 25.32
CA LEU A 833 33.14 -5.16 24.83
C LEU A 833 33.35 -6.65 24.57
N ASP A 834 34.42 -6.94 23.83
CA ASP A 834 34.88 -8.30 23.58
C ASP A 834 35.06 -9.09 24.90
N PRO A 835 34.33 -10.22 25.07
CA PRO A 835 34.43 -11.08 26.25
C PRO A 835 35.84 -11.61 26.52
N GLU A 836 36.65 -11.86 25.49
CA GLU A 836 38.02 -12.34 25.65
C GLU A 836 38.89 -11.24 26.27
N PHE A 837 38.78 -10.00 25.77
CA PHE A 837 39.51 -8.85 26.31
C PHE A 837 39.14 -8.56 27.76
N THR A 838 37.84 -8.47 28.06
CA THR A 838 37.39 -8.13 29.42
C THR A 838 37.71 -9.24 30.42
N GLY A 839 37.64 -10.51 30.00
CA GLY A 839 37.96 -11.66 30.84
C GLY A 839 39.41 -11.73 31.31
N GLU A 840 40.37 -11.16 30.55
CA GLU A 840 41.78 -11.07 30.98
C GLU A 840 41.97 -10.16 32.21
N LEU A 841 41.01 -9.26 32.48
CA LEU A 841 41.11 -8.23 33.51
C LEU A 841 40.26 -8.53 34.76
N ASP A 842 39.45 -9.59 34.77
CA ASP A 842 38.53 -9.95 35.87
C ASP A 842 39.21 -10.03 37.24
N ASN A 843 40.38 -10.68 37.32
CA ASN A 843 41.11 -10.82 38.59
C ASN A 843 41.53 -9.45 39.14
N LYS A 844 42.00 -8.57 38.24
CA LYS A 844 42.42 -7.20 38.57
C LYS A 844 41.22 -6.38 39.05
N LEU A 845 40.09 -6.45 38.33
CA LEU A 845 38.84 -5.79 38.69
C LEU A 845 38.34 -6.24 40.08
N ASN A 846 38.24 -7.55 40.31
CA ASN A 846 37.74 -8.12 41.56
C ASN A 846 38.63 -7.77 42.76
N GLU A 847 39.95 -7.88 42.62
CA GLU A 847 40.89 -7.53 43.70
C GLU A 847 40.84 -6.04 44.06
N ASN A 848 40.78 -5.17 43.05
CA ASN A 848 40.72 -3.71 43.27
C ASN A 848 39.38 -3.27 43.86
N PHE A 849 38.25 -3.79 43.35
CA PHE A 849 36.93 -3.54 43.92
C PHE A 849 36.86 -4.01 45.38
N GLN A 850 37.32 -5.24 45.66
CA GLN A 850 37.33 -5.80 47.01
C GLN A 850 38.12 -4.91 47.98
N THR A 851 39.32 -4.48 47.58
CA THR A 851 40.19 -3.65 48.40
C THR A 851 39.53 -2.30 48.72
N LEU A 852 39.04 -1.61 47.69
CA LEU A 852 38.41 -0.30 47.84
C LEU A 852 37.10 -0.36 48.64
N ALA A 853 36.30 -1.41 48.43
CA ALA A 853 35.07 -1.62 49.17
C ALA A 853 35.33 -1.86 50.67
N GLN A 854 36.32 -2.70 51.00
CA GLN A 854 36.72 -2.96 52.39
C GLN A 854 37.22 -1.70 53.11
N GLU A 855 37.92 -0.81 52.39
CA GLU A 855 38.47 0.43 52.96
C GLU A 855 37.41 1.53 53.18
N ASN A 856 36.25 1.45 52.50
CA ASN A 856 35.26 2.53 52.51
C ASN A 856 33.86 2.12 53.00
N ALA A 857 33.57 0.83 53.23
CA ALA A 857 32.25 0.34 53.68
C ALA A 857 31.73 0.98 54.98
N PHE A 858 32.62 1.55 55.82
CA PHE A 858 32.27 2.21 57.08
C PHE A 858 32.58 3.71 57.09
N LYS A 859 32.89 4.32 55.93
CA LYS A 859 33.38 5.70 55.82
C LYS A 859 32.39 6.71 56.40
N ASP A 860 31.09 6.51 56.15
CA ASP A 860 30.01 7.45 56.52
C ASP A 860 29.27 7.05 57.80
N ALA A 861 29.72 5.99 58.48
CA ALA A 861 29.05 5.44 59.64
C ALA A 861 29.67 5.93 60.96
N SER A 862 28.81 6.20 61.94
CA SER A 862 29.20 6.75 63.24
C SER A 862 28.95 5.76 64.39
N PHE A 863 29.53 6.05 65.56
CA PHE A 863 29.21 5.29 66.76
C PHE A 863 27.77 5.56 67.26
N ASP A 864 27.16 6.69 66.90
CA ASP A 864 25.79 7.01 67.28
C ASP A 864 24.76 6.13 66.55
N ASP A 865 25.06 5.74 65.31
CA ASP A 865 24.27 4.74 64.57
C ASP A 865 24.26 3.41 65.33
N LEU A 866 25.43 2.95 65.74
CA LEU A 866 25.58 1.70 66.49
C LEU A 866 24.87 1.71 67.84
N LYS A 867 24.88 2.85 68.56
CA LYS A 867 24.11 3.05 69.81
C LYS A 867 22.62 2.89 69.58
N THR A 868 22.10 3.43 68.48
CA THR A 868 20.68 3.32 68.14
C THR A 868 20.26 1.87 67.93
N ALA A 869 21.11 1.06 67.29
CA ALA A 869 20.82 -0.34 67.00
C ALA A 869 21.05 -1.30 68.18
N PHE A 870 22.18 -1.19 68.88
CA PHE A 870 22.60 -2.17 69.90
C PHE A 870 22.83 -1.59 71.29
N GLY A 871 22.73 -0.27 71.45
CA GLY A 871 22.80 0.38 72.74
C GLY A 871 21.54 0.11 73.56
N LYS A 872 21.71 -0.07 74.87
CA LYS A 872 20.61 -0.18 75.80
C LYS A 872 19.85 1.15 75.83
N ASP A 873 18.56 1.10 75.46
CA ASP A 873 17.71 2.29 75.28
C ASP A 873 18.32 3.34 74.31
N GLY A 874 19.15 2.92 73.34
CA GLY A 874 19.86 3.82 72.42
C GLY A 874 21.09 4.52 73.02
N GLY A 875 21.56 4.10 74.20
CA GLY A 875 22.68 4.68 74.94
C GLY A 875 24.06 4.10 74.58
N ASP A 876 25.10 4.54 75.31
CA ASP A 876 26.49 4.10 75.11
C ASP A 876 26.83 2.74 75.76
N GLU A 877 25.96 2.24 76.65
CA GLU A 877 26.04 0.88 77.19
C GLU A 877 25.50 -0.15 76.18
N LEU A 878 26.27 -1.20 75.89
CA LEU A 878 25.87 -2.27 74.99
C LEU A 878 24.76 -3.15 75.58
N ASP A 879 23.69 -3.41 74.83
CA ASP A 879 22.68 -4.42 75.15
C ASP A 879 23.19 -5.83 74.75
N GLU A 880 24.00 -6.43 75.61
CA GLU A 880 24.61 -7.74 75.37
C GLU A 880 23.59 -8.88 75.20
N GLU A 881 22.40 -8.77 75.81
CA GLU A 881 21.35 -9.80 75.68
C GLU A 881 20.71 -9.74 74.29
N LYS A 882 20.43 -8.53 73.78
CA LYS A 882 19.95 -8.31 72.41
C LYS A 882 20.92 -8.81 71.36
N VAL A 883 22.21 -8.46 71.48
CA VAL A 883 23.24 -8.90 70.52
C VAL A 883 23.46 -10.40 70.59
N LYS A 884 23.45 -11.00 71.80
CA LYS A 884 23.59 -12.45 71.95
C LYS A 884 22.44 -13.21 71.29
N LYS A 885 21.20 -12.76 71.46
CA LYS A 885 20.02 -13.38 70.85
C LYS A 885 20.14 -13.39 69.31
N LEU A 886 20.60 -12.29 68.71
CA LEU A 886 20.85 -12.21 67.27
C LEU A 886 21.93 -13.20 66.81
N ILE A 887 23.04 -13.30 67.54
CA ILE A 887 24.12 -14.25 67.22
C ILE A 887 23.61 -15.69 67.32
N ASP A 888 22.84 -16.02 68.35
CA ASP A 888 22.30 -17.37 68.56
C ASP A 888 21.35 -17.77 67.42
N GLU A 889 20.47 -16.87 66.97
CA GLU A 889 19.53 -17.12 65.87
C GLU A 889 20.24 -17.29 64.51
N ILE A 890 21.26 -16.48 64.20
CA ILE A 890 22.10 -16.66 63.00
C ILE A 890 22.84 -18.00 63.06
N ASN A 891 23.35 -18.35 64.23
CA ASN A 891 24.17 -19.55 64.45
C ASN A 891 23.37 -20.87 64.35
N GLU A 892 22.07 -20.81 64.61
CA GLU A 892 21.13 -21.93 64.43
C GLU A 892 20.74 -22.11 62.96
N THR A 893 20.56 -21.01 62.23
CA THR A 893 20.03 -21.02 60.86
C THR A 893 21.11 -21.11 59.78
N ASN A 894 22.29 -20.51 60.01
CA ASN A 894 23.40 -20.44 59.06
C ASN A 894 24.75 -20.68 59.79
N PRO A 895 24.98 -21.89 60.32
CA PRO A 895 26.14 -22.19 61.16
C PRO A 895 27.50 -22.03 60.44
N GLU A 896 27.52 -22.04 59.11
CA GLU A 896 28.67 -21.92 58.23
C GLU A 896 29.37 -20.55 58.29
N PHE A 897 28.67 -19.47 58.63
CA PHE A 897 29.27 -18.13 58.76
C PHE A 897 30.21 -17.99 59.96
N PHE A 898 30.15 -18.93 60.90
CA PHE A 898 30.94 -18.90 62.12
C PHE A 898 32.00 -20.01 62.16
N ILE A 899 32.38 -20.56 61.00
CA ILE A 899 33.42 -21.58 60.86
C ILE A 899 34.72 -20.93 60.39
N ASN A 900 35.87 -21.27 61.00
CA ASN A 900 37.18 -20.86 60.48
C ASN A 900 37.71 -21.81 59.39
N ALA A 901 38.79 -21.39 58.72
CA ALA A 901 39.61 -22.18 57.79
C ALA A 901 40.10 -23.55 58.32
N ASN A 902 40.02 -23.81 59.64
CA ASN A 902 40.34 -25.09 60.26
C ASN A 902 39.12 -25.97 60.54
N GLY A 903 37.92 -25.59 60.10
CA GLY A 903 36.67 -26.32 60.31
C GLY A 903 36.09 -26.23 61.72
N LYS A 904 36.61 -25.34 62.56
CA LYS A 904 36.15 -25.20 63.94
C LYS A 904 35.13 -24.07 64.08
N LYS A 905 33.97 -24.38 64.64
CA LYS A 905 32.89 -23.42 64.94
C LYS A 905 33.27 -22.47 66.07
N THR A 906 33.11 -21.17 65.82
CA THR A 906 33.21 -20.09 66.81
C THR A 906 31.93 -20.06 67.64
N THR A 907 32.05 -20.01 68.97
CA THR A 907 30.85 -19.98 69.83
C THR A 907 30.22 -18.59 69.85
N PRO A 908 28.89 -18.45 70.02
CA PRO A 908 28.23 -17.16 70.18
C PRO A 908 28.87 -16.23 71.22
N ASP A 909 29.31 -16.79 72.37
CA ASP A 909 30.01 -16.03 73.42
C ASP A 909 31.35 -15.42 72.95
N GLN A 910 32.04 -16.07 72.00
CA GLN A 910 33.29 -15.56 71.44
C GLN A 910 33.06 -14.42 70.44
N ILE A 911 31.97 -14.49 69.68
CA ILE A 911 31.54 -13.43 68.76
C ILE A 911 31.10 -12.21 69.56
N LEU A 912 30.26 -12.41 70.59
CA LEU A 912 29.82 -11.35 71.49
C LEU A 912 31.01 -10.68 72.21
N ALA A 913 31.98 -11.46 72.68
CA ALA A 913 33.19 -10.91 73.31
C ALA A 913 34.03 -10.08 72.33
N GLY A 914 34.13 -10.48 71.06
CA GLY A 914 34.78 -9.72 70.00
C GLY A 914 34.04 -8.41 69.70
N PHE A 915 32.72 -8.49 69.50
CA PHE A 915 31.85 -7.34 69.27
C PHE A 915 31.93 -6.31 70.41
N ARG A 916 31.86 -6.79 71.66
CA ARG A 916 32.02 -5.95 72.86
C ARG A 916 33.38 -5.27 72.93
N GLY A 917 34.45 -5.97 72.55
CA GLY A 917 35.81 -5.42 72.53
C GLY A 917 35.92 -4.20 71.61
N GLU A 918 35.38 -4.29 70.40
CA GLU A 918 35.36 -3.18 69.44
C GLU A 918 34.39 -2.07 69.86
N TRP A 919 33.20 -2.41 70.40
CA TRP A 919 32.25 -1.45 70.97
C TRP A 919 32.90 -0.58 72.05
N ASP A 920 33.70 -1.18 72.94
CA ASP A 920 34.40 -0.46 74.00
C ASP A 920 35.49 0.49 73.47
N LEU A 921 36.14 0.17 72.34
CA LEU A 921 37.10 1.06 71.69
C LEU A 921 36.42 2.32 71.12
N LEU A 922 35.24 2.14 70.49
CA LEU A 922 34.42 3.24 69.98
C LEU A 922 33.85 4.10 71.10
N ARG A 923 33.34 3.47 72.16
CA ARG A 923 32.80 4.15 73.36
C ARG A 923 33.85 5.01 74.06
N GLN A 924 35.10 4.57 74.07
CA GLN A 924 36.22 5.32 74.64
C GLN A 924 36.74 6.43 73.71
N GLY A 925 36.20 6.55 72.49
CA GLY A 925 36.68 7.50 71.46
C GLY A 925 38.13 7.24 71.05
N SER A 926 38.63 6.02 71.24
CA SER A 926 40.03 5.66 70.97
C SER A 926 40.30 5.38 69.49
N LYS A 927 39.24 5.09 68.74
CA LYS A 927 39.22 4.91 67.28
C LYS A 927 37.84 5.30 66.74
N THR A 928 37.76 5.73 65.48
CA THR A 928 36.50 5.80 64.72
C THR A 928 36.15 4.45 64.09
N LEU A 929 34.91 4.29 63.64
CA LEU A 929 34.44 3.04 63.03
C LEU A 929 35.25 2.66 61.78
N ASN A 930 35.59 3.64 60.96
CA ASN A 930 36.47 3.45 59.80
C ASN A 930 37.91 3.04 60.21
N GLU A 931 38.47 3.62 61.29
CA GLU A 931 39.81 3.28 61.81
C GLU A 931 39.93 1.88 62.44
N LEU A 932 38.81 1.20 62.69
CA LEU A 932 38.80 -0.19 63.14
C LEU A 932 39.22 -1.14 62.01
N LYS A 933 38.95 -0.79 60.74
CA LYS A 933 39.18 -1.67 59.57
C LYS A 933 38.61 -3.06 59.79
N LEU A 934 37.33 -3.15 60.14
CA LEU A 934 36.68 -4.37 60.62
C LEU A 934 36.65 -5.52 59.60
N LEU A 935 36.78 -5.22 58.31
CA LEU A 935 36.80 -6.20 57.21
C LEU A 935 38.22 -6.60 56.78
N ASP A 936 39.24 -5.87 57.23
CA ASP A 936 40.66 -6.17 56.93
C ASP A 936 41.15 -7.29 57.88
N PRO A 937 41.67 -8.42 57.36
CA PRO A 937 42.28 -9.48 58.16
C PRO A 937 43.42 -9.02 59.08
N ASN A 938 44.03 -7.87 58.78
CA ASN A 938 45.07 -7.23 59.58
C ASN A 938 44.58 -6.06 60.45
N GLY A 939 43.27 -5.79 60.48
CA GLY A 939 42.62 -4.72 61.24
C GLY A 939 42.53 -4.97 62.75
N SER A 940 41.63 -4.26 63.44
CA SER A 940 41.47 -4.39 64.91
C SER A 940 41.07 -5.80 65.35
N LEU A 941 40.36 -6.54 64.49
CA LEU A 941 39.90 -7.90 64.74
C LEU A 941 40.93 -9.01 64.47
N LYS A 942 42.20 -8.69 64.23
CA LYS A 942 43.26 -9.69 63.91
C LYS A 942 43.36 -10.85 64.91
N GLU A 943 43.13 -10.61 66.21
CA GLU A 943 43.15 -11.67 67.24
C GLU A 943 41.88 -12.56 67.25
N VAL A 944 40.77 -12.03 66.73
CA VAL A 944 39.49 -12.73 66.54
C VAL A 944 39.47 -13.48 65.20
N TYR A 945 40.16 -12.96 64.19
CA TYR A 945 40.37 -13.57 62.87
C TYR A 945 40.94 -15.00 62.95
N GLY A 946 41.98 -15.20 63.77
CA GLY A 946 42.60 -16.52 63.98
C GLY A 946 41.70 -17.58 64.61
N LYS A 947 40.44 -17.24 64.97
CA LYS A 947 39.45 -18.15 65.55
C LYS A 947 38.20 -18.33 64.69
N GLY A 948 38.02 -17.63 63.57
CA GLY A 948 36.84 -17.75 62.69
C GLY A 948 35.67 -16.87 63.06
N GLY A 949 35.90 -15.81 63.85
CA GLY A 949 34.86 -14.89 64.28
C GLY A 949 34.82 -13.57 63.50
N LEU A 950 35.65 -13.40 62.46
CA LEU A 950 35.83 -12.09 61.80
C LEU A 950 34.53 -11.63 61.12
N HIS A 951 33.95 -12.43 60.23
CA HIS A 951 32.72 -12.05 59.50
C HIS A 951 31.50 -11.90 60.41
N GLY A 952 31.44 -12.68 61.49
CA GLY A 952 30.37 -12.55 62.48
C GLY A 952 30.43 -11.21 63.21
N VAL A 953 31.61 -10.78 63.65
CA VAL A 953 31.75 -9.49 64.35
C VAL A 953 31.58 -8.33 63.38
N SER A 954 32.28 -8.32 62.24
CA SER A 954 32.19 -7.24 61.25
C SER A 954 30.79 -7.14 60.61
N GLY A 955 30.13 -8.27 60.38
CA GLY A 955 28.75 -8.34 59.92
C GLY A 955 27.75 -7.77 60.92
N LEU A 956 27.94 -7.99 62.22
CA LEU A 956 27.09 -7.34 63.23
C LEU A 956 27.30 -5.83 63.26
N PHE A 957 28.52 -5.33 63.05
CA PHE A 957 28.75 -3.88 62.93
C PHE A 957 28.07 -3.29 61.69
N MET A 958 28.12 -3.97 60.54
CA MET A 958 27.34 -3.57 59.36
C MET A 958 25.83 -3.59 59.63
N ALA A 959 25.34 -4.66 60.27
CA ALA A 959 23.95 -4.78 60.66
C ALA A 959 23.50 -3.63 61.56
N GLY A 960 24.33 -3.21 62.51
CA GLY A 960 24.04 -2.10 63.42
C GLY A 960 23.84 -0.78 62.69
N ILE A 961 24.63 -0.51 61.66
CA ILE A 961 24.51 0.71 60.85
C ILE A 961 23.22 0.65 60.03
N THR A 962 22.94 -0.50 59.39
CA THR A 962 21.73 -0.70 58.60
C THR A 962 20.45 -0.61 59.45
N ILE A 963 20.44 -1.24 60.63
CA ILE A 963 19.33 -1.17 61.58
C ILE A 963 19.09 0.29 62.02
N ALA A 964 20.15 1.05 62.26
CA ALA A 964 20.07 2.44 62.72
C ALA A 964 19.50 3.36 61.63
N LYS A 965 20.01 3.27 60.40
CA LYS A 965 19.49 4.02 59.23
C LYS A 965 18.01 3.67 58.97
N GLY A 966 17.64 2.41 59.10
CA GLY A 966 16.24 1.96 58.95
C GLY A 966 15.31 2.47 60.05
N ALA A 967 15.78 2.54 61.31
CA ALA A 967 14.98 3.04 62.44
C ALA A 967 14.67 4.56 62.36
N SER A 968 15.41 5.33 61.56
CA SER A 968 15.19 6.77 61.33
C SER A 968 14.20 7.11 60.22
N GLY A 969 13.89 6.19 59.29
CA GLY A 969 13.19 6.50 58.04
C GLY A 969 11.67 6.21 57.99
N SER A 970 11.16 5.13 58.60
CA SER A 970 9.74 4.74 58.35
C SER A 970 9.05 3.90 59.45
N GLY A 971 9.55 3.92 60.69
CA GLY A 971 8.91 3.26 61.83
C GLY A 971 9.74 2.12 62.44
N LYS A 972 9.25 1.52 63.54
CA LYS A 972 10.01 0.50 64.28
C LYS A 972 10.10 -0.80 63.48
N LEU A 973 11.34 -1.17 63.12
CA LEU A 973 11.70 -2.50 62.61
C LEU A 973 11.11 -3.64 63.46
N THR A 974 10.61 -4.70 62.80
CA THR A 974 10.20 -5.93 63.47
C THR A 974 11.40 -6.77 63.88
N ASP A 975 11.25 -7.60 64.93
CA ASP A 975 12.32 -8.52 65.38
C ASP A 975 12.83 -9.41 64.23
N ARG A 976 11.95 -9.84 63.33
CA ARG A 976 12.31 -10.67 62.18
C ARG A 976 13.17 -9.90 61.16
N GLN A 977 12.81 -8.66 60.83
CA GLN A 977 13.61 -7.81 59.93
C GLN A 977 15.00 -7.53 60.51
N ILE A 978 15.13 -7.33 61.82
CA ILE A 978 16.42 -7.13 62.48
C ILE A 978 17.33 -8.37 62.33
N VAL A 979 16.75 -9.57 62.44
CA VAL A 979 17.46 -10.86 62.28
C VAL A 979 17.87 -11.07 60.82
N ASP A 980 16.98 -10.76 59.87
CA ASP A 980 17.25 -10.90 58.44
C ASP A 980 18.36 -9.90 58.01
N ILE A 981 18.30 -8.64 58.46
CA ILE A 981 19.36 -7.63 58.26
C ILE A 981 20.70 -8.09 58.84
N ALA A 982 20.69 -8.65 60.06
CA ALA A 982 21.91 -9.14 60.70
C ALA A 982 22.51 -10.36 59.99
N THR A 983 21.66 -11.29 59.53
CA THR A 983 22.07 -12.46 58.76
C THR A 983 22.69 -12.06 57.42
N GLY A 984 22.02 -11.17 56.67
CA GLY A 984 22.51 -10.65 55.39
C GLY A 984 23.83 -9.89 55.56
N SER A 985 23.96 -9.07 56.60
CA SER A 985 25.19 -8.31 56.87
C SER A 985 26.38 -9.21 57.22
N VAL A 986 26.17 -10.30 57.95
CA VAL A 986 27.20 -11.32 58.23
C VAL A 986 27.61 -12.06 56.96
N MET A 987 26.65 -12.40 56.10
CA MET A 987 26.95 -13.00 54.80
C MET A 987 27.75 -12.03 53.92
N SER A 988 27.36 -10.76 53.82
CA SER A 988 28.09 -9.74 53.05
C SER A 988 29.50 -9.50 53.59
N ALA A 989 29.69 -9.48 54.92
CA ALA A 989 31.02 -9.45 55.54
C ALA A 989 31.87 -10.66 55.14
N THR A 990 31.23 -11.82 55.04
CA THR A 990 31.89 -13.07 54.63
C THR A 990 32.36 -12.98 53.19
N ILE A 991 31.48 -12.56 52.28
CA ILE A 991 31.77 -12.41 50.85
C ILE A 991 32.85 -11.34 50.62
N MET A 992 32.75 -10.19 51.28
CA MET A 992 33.75 -9.11 51.15
C MET A 992 35.13 -9.54 51.62
N THR A 993 35.23 -10.27 52.74
CA THR A 993 36.54 -10.70 53.27
C THR A 993 37.13 -11.87 52.49
N GLU A 994 36.31 -12.83 52.03
CA GLU A 994 36.79 -14.03 51.32
C GLU A 994 36.98 -13.82 49.81
N GLY A 995 36.64 -12.64 49.26
CA GLY A 995 36.88 -12.30 47.85
C GLY A 995 35.79 -12.78 46.90
N GLY A 996 34.52 -12.57 47.29
CA GLY A 996 33.35 -12.92 46.48
C GLY A 996 32.77 -14.31 46.77
N ALA A 997 31.66 -14.64 46.12
CA ALA A 997 30.97 -15.93 46.31
C ALA A 997 31.85 -17.12 45.92
N LYS A 998 32.70 -16.99 44.89
CA LYS A 998 33.70 -18.00 44.51
C LYS A 998 34.78 -18.19 45.56
N GLY A 999 35.26 -17.10 46.18
CA GLY A 999 36.21 -17.15 47.27
C GLY A 999 35.62 -17.82 48.51
N TYR A 1000 34.37 -17.50 48.86
CA TYR A 1000 33.63 -18.16 49.93
C TYR A 1000 33.37 -19.65 49.65
N LEU A 1001 32.98 -20.01 48.42
CA LEU A 1001 32.84 -21.42 48.02
C LEU A 1001 34.17 -22.15 48.04
N ALA A 1002 35.27 -21.51 47.66
CA ALA A 1002 36.62 -22.07 47.78
C ALA A 1002 37.00 -22.29 49.25
N HIS A 1003 36.67 -21.33 50.13
CA HIS A 1003 36.82 -21.44 51.58
C HIS A 1003 36.04 -22.64 52.12
N LEU A 1004 34.74 -22.74 51.83
CA LEU A 1004 33.90 -23.85 52.26
C LEU A 1004 34.39 -25.20 51.71
N LYS A 1005 34.86 -25.25 50.45
CA LYS A 1005 35.46 -26.44 49.84
C LYS A 1005 36.73 -26.87 50.57
N ASP A 1006 37.62 -25.93 50.93
CA ASP A 1006 38.84 -26.23 51.70
C ASP A 1006 38.52 -26.65 53.15
N VAL A 1007 37.37 -26.24 53.68
CA VAL A 1007 36.88 -26.59 55.01
C VAL A 1007 36.12 -27.92 55.04
N LYS A 1008 35.41 -28.31 53.97
CA LYS A 1008 34.59 -29.54 53.88
C LYS A 1008 35.32 -30.79 54.37
N GLY A 1009 36.58 -30.97 53.97
CA GLY A 1009 37.40 -32.12 54.35
C GLY A 1009 37.84 -32.16 55.82
N LYS A 1010 37.52 -31.14 56.60
CA LYS A 1010 37.95 -30.94 58.00
C LYS A 1010 36.77 -30.93 59.00
N LEU A 1011 35.53 -31.08 58.52
CA LEU A 1011 34.30 -31.04 59.34
C LEU A 1011 33.90 -32.43 59.88
N GLU A 1012 33.13 -32.46 60.96
CA GLU A 1012 32.62 -33.69 61.59
C GLU A 1012 31.13 -33.56 61.98
N GLY A 1013 30.38 -34.67 61.96
CA GLY A 1013 29.00 -34.77 62.46
C GLY A 1013 27.96 -34.02 61.61
N ASP A 1014 26.85 -33.60 62.23
CA ASP A 1014 25.72 -32.89 61.58
C ASP A 1014 26.16 -31.64 60.79
N LEU A 1015 27.31 -31.04 61.16
CA LEU A 1015 27.88 -29.88 60.46
C LEU A 1015 28.52 -30.26 59.12
N LEU A 1016 29.14 -31.44 59.03
CA LEU A 1016 29.65 -31.99 57.76
C LEU A 1016 28.49 -32.36 56.84
N ASP A 1017 27.37 -32.85 57.37
CA ASP A 1017 26.19 -33.18 56.56
C ASP A 1017 25.51 -31.90 56.02
N HIS A 1018 25.45 -30.84 56.84
CA HIS A 1018 24.88 -29.54 56.44
C HIS A 1018 25.76 -28.81 55.40
N VAL A 1019 27.06 -28.63 55.68
CA VAL A 1019 27.99 -28.00 54.73
C VAL A 1019 28.26 -28.93 53.54
N GLY A 1020 28.22 -30.24 53.77
CA GLY A 1020 28.35 -31.28 52.76
C GLY A 1020 27.22 -31.25 51.76
N SER A 1021 25.95 -31.18 52.20
CA SER A 1021 24.80 -31.03 51.29
C SER A 1021 24.89 -29.73 50.49
N LEU A 1022 25.28 -28.63 51.14
CA LEU A 1022 25.47 -27.33 50.49
C LEU A 1022 26.55 -27.36 49.39
N LEU A 1023 27.56 -28.23 49.52
CA LEU A 1023 28.65 -28.39 48.56
C LEU A 1023 28.45 -29.57 47.58
N ASP A 1024 27.67 -30.58 47.96
CA ASP A 1024 27.33 -31.75 47.12
C ASP A 1024 26.37 -31.37 46.00
N ASP A 1025 25.49 -30.39 46.24
CA ASP A 1025 24.72 -29.72 45.20
C ASP A 1025 25.61 -28.95 44.17
N VAL A 1026 26.92 -28.82 44.44
CA VAL A 1026 27.89 -28.01 43.66
C VAL A 1026 29.22 -28.74 43.37
N SER A 1027 29.28 -30.07 43.53
CA SER A 1027 30.55 -30.83 43.47
C SER A 1027 30.98 -31.30 42.06
N PRO A 1028 32.29 -31.58 41.80
CA PRO A 1028 32.83 -31.91 40.48
C PRO A 1028 32.57 -33.33 39.95
N GLU A 1029 32.03 -34.24 40.78
CA GLU A 1029 31.80 -35.64 40.38
C GLU A 1029 30.41 -35.85 39.74
N SER A 1030 29.50 -34.89 39.89
CA SER A 1030 28.37 -34.68 39.00
C SER A 1030 28.79 -33.67 37.92
N ASN A 1031 28.33 -33.84 36.68
CA ASN A 1031 28.54 -32.89 35.58
C ASN A 1031 27.95 -31.47 35.84
N SER A 1032 27.55 -31.15 37.08
CA SER A 1032 26.75 -29.98 37.46
C SER A 1032 27.54 -28.70 37.69
N LEU A 1033 28.88 -28.71 37.71
CA LEU A 1033 29.66 -27.46 37.61
C LEU A 1033 29.59 -26.83 36.20
N GLN A 1034 29.10 -27.57 35.21
CA GLN A 1034 28.75 -27.05 33.88
C GLN A 1034 27.25 -26.78 33.74
N ASP A 1035 26.42 -27.19 34.70
CA ASP A 1035 24.96 -27.08 34.59
C ASP A 1035 24.46 -25.87 35.38
N ALA A 1036 24.42 -24.74 34.68
CA ALA A 1036 24.18 -23.40 35.17
C ALA A 1036 22.93 -23.28 36.08
N LYS A 1037 21.90 -24.11 35.85
CA LYS A 1037 20.64 -24.15 36.62
C LYS A 1037 20.81 -24.40 38.12
N SER A 1038 21.83 -25.14 38.56
CA SER A 1038 21.98 -25.53 39.97
C SER A 1038 22.64 -24.43 40.81
N PHE A 1039 23.64 -23.74 40.23
CA PHE A 1039 24.24 -22.54 40.82
C PHE A 1039 23.24 -21.37 40.81
N ASN A 1040 22.47 -21.26 39.74
CA ASN A 1040 21.40 -20.27 39.58
C ASN A 1040 20.32 -20.44 40.66
N LYS A 1041 19.86 -21.67 40.95
CA LYS A 1041 18.93 -21.92 42.06
C LYS A 1041 19.46 -21.50 43.44
N TYR A 1042 20.74 -21.76 43.73
CA TYR A 1042 21.36 -21.33 44.99
C TYR A 1042 21.45 -19.80 45.08
N LEU A 1043 21.85 -19.14 43.99
CA LEU A 1043 21.86 -17.68 43.91
C LEU A 1043 20.44 -17.11 44.00
N THR A 1044 19.44 -17.66 43.33
CA THR A 1044 18.03 -17.22 43.44
C THR A 1044 17.51 -17.36 44.87
N ASP A 1045 17.77 -18.46 45.57
CA ASP A 1045 17.33 -18.64 46.95
C ASP A 1045 18.06 -17.70 47.93
N VAL A 1046 19.34 -17.43 47.70
CA VAL A 1046 20.14 -16.45 48.47
C VAL A 1046 19.65 -15.03 48.17
N THR A 1047 19.43 -14.71 46.90
CA THR A 1047 18.93 -13.42 46.41
C THR A 1047 17.49 -13.16 46.85
N GLN A 1048 16.61 -14.17 46.92
CA GLN A 1048 15.26 -14.03 47.48
C GLN A 1048 15.28 -13.78 49.00
N LYS A 1049 16.24 -14.38 49.72
CA LYS A 1049 16.49 -14.04 51.14
C LYS A 1049 17.04 -12.62 51.29
N PHE A 1050 17.89 -12.17 50.37
CA PHE A 1050 18.33 -10.78 50.28
C PHE A 1050 17.19 -9.84 49.90
N GLU A 1051 16.31 -10.22 48.99
CA GLU A 1051 15.15 -9.44 48.53
C GLU A 1051 14.14 -9.25 49.66
N GLN A 1052 13.88 -10.28 50.46
CA GLN A 1052 13.06 -10.19 51.67
C GLN A 1052 13.70 -9.32 52.77
N ALA A 1053 15.03 -9.32 52.87
CA ALA A 1053 15.77 -8.42 53.77
C ALA A 1053 15.82 -6.97 53.22
N ALA A 1054 15.90 -6.79 51.91
CA ALA A 1054 15.94 -5.50 51.21
C ALA A 1054 14.57 -4.80 51.18
N LYS A 1055 13.47 -5.58 51.12
CA LYS A 1055 12.08 -5.13 51.36
C LYS A 1055 11.87 -4.55 52.78
N GLY A 1056 12.88 -4.59 53.65
CA GLY A 1056 12.80 -4.26 55.07
C GLY A 1056 13.76 -3.20 55.60
N LEU A 1057 14.29 -2.28 54.77
CA LEU A 1057 15.19 -1.13 55.08
C LEU A 1057 16.65 -1.38 54.62
N GLY A 1058 17.08 -0.59 53.64
CA GLY A 1058 18.33 -0.78 52.89
C GLY A 1058 19.60 -0.27 53.54
N GLY A 1059 20.68 -1.01 53.28
CA GLY A 1059 22.02 -0.63 53.71
C GLY A 1059 23.12 -1.39 52.99
N ILE A 1060 24.36 -1.04 53.36
CA ILE A 1060 25.67 -1.50 52.88
C ILE A 1060 25.71 -2.99 52.45
N ALA A 1061 24.99 -3.87 53.14
CA ALA A 1061 24.95 -5.31 52.85
C ALA A 1061 24.29 -5.66 51.49
N GLY A 1062 23.23 -4.94 51.09
CA GLY A 1062 22.49 -5.19 49.85
C GLY A 1062 23.24 -4.73 48.61
N VAL A 1063 23.88 -3.56 48.68
CA VAL A 1063 24.66 -2.99 47.56
C VAL A 1063 25.87 -3.86 47.22
N ALA A 1064 26.57 -4.37 48.24
CA ALA A 1064 27.72 -5.24 48.03
C ALA A 1064 27.35 -6.62 47.48
N ALA A 1065 26.25 -7.22 47.93
CA ALA A 1065 25.76 -8.48 47.38
C ALA A 1065 25.29 -8.31 45.93
N GLY A 1066 24.61 -7.19 45.62
CA GLY A 1066 24.20 -6.84 44.26
C GLY A 1066 25.38 -6.65 43.30
N ALA A 1067 26.46 -6.00 43.75
CA ALA A 1067 27.71 -5.84 43.00
C ALA A 1067 28.34 -7.17 42.57
N TYR A 1068 28.42 -8.15 43.48
CA TYR A 1068 28.95 -9.47 43.14
C TYR A 1068 27.99 -10.29 42.27
N GLY A 1069 26.67 -10.11 42.41
CA GLY A 1069 25.67 -10.68 41.50
C GLY A 1069 25.85 -10.21 40.05
N ILE A 1070 26.21 -8.94 39.86
CA ILE A 1070 26.57 -8.38 38.55
C ILE A 1070 27.84 -9.04 38.01
N PHE A 1071 28.91 -9.14 38.81
CA PHE A 1071 30.19 -9.74 38.36
C PHE A 1071 30.05 -11.23 38.02
N ASP A 1072 29.31 -11.99 38.83
CA ASP A 1072 29.03 -13.40 38.55
C ASP A 1072 28.13 -13.55 37.32
N GLY A 1073 27.14 -12.66 37.14
CA GLY A 1073 26.28 -12.62 35.96
C GLY A 1073 27.06 -12.36 34.66
N VAL A 1074 28.04 -11.45 34.69
CA VAL A 1074 28.98 -11.24 33.58
C VAL A 1074 29.71 -12.53 33.23
N GLN A 1075 30.22 -13.26 34.21
CA GLN A 1075 30.90 -14.53 33.95
C GLN A 1075 29.97 -15.62 33.41
N MET A 1076 28.69 -15.62 33.78
CA MET A 1076 27.69 -16.53 33.20
C MET A 1076 27.43 -16.22 31.73
N LEU A 1077 27.30 -14.94 31.37
CA LEU A 1077 27.16 -14.50 29.97
C LEU A 1077 28.34 -14.98 29.12
N ARG A 1078 29.58 -14.80 29.60
CA ARG A 1078 30.79 -15.26 28.89
C ARG A 1078 30.86 -16.78 28.73
N ASN A 1079 30.29 -17.54 29.68
CA ASN A 1079 30.25 -18.99 29.64
C ASN A 1079 29.03 -19.56 28.88
N GLY A 1080 28.21 -18.71 28.25
CA GLY A 1080 27.10 -19.11 27.40
C GLY A 1080 25.76 -19.28 28.12
N ASP A 1081 25.66 -18.98 29.42
CA ASP A 1081 24.39 -18.94 30.15
C ASP A 1081 23.77 -17.54 30.07
N LYS A 1082 23.13 -17.27 28.94
CA LYS A 1082 22.50 -15.97 28.64
C LYS A 1082 21.39 -15.61 29.65
N VAL A 1083 20.51 -16.56 29.99
CA VAL A 1083 19.35 -16.33 30.87
C VAL A 1083 19.78 -16.19 32.33
N GLY A 1084 20.67 -17.06 32.82
CA GLY A 1084 21.18 -16.95 34.18
C GLY A 1084 22.06 -15.72 34.38
N GLY A 1085 22.88 -15.37 33.38
CA GLY A 1085 23.69 -14.15 33.41
C GLY A 1085 22.83 -12.88 33.41
N ALA A 1086 21.79 -12.82 32.58
CA ALA A 1086 20.82 -11.74 32.54
C ALA A 1086 20.10 -11.56 33.89
N LEU A 1087 19.50 -12.64 34.40
CA LEU A 1087 18.78 -12.62 35.68
C LEU A 1087 19.71 -12.23 36.84
N SER A 1088 20.97 -12.65 36.82
CA SER A 1088 21.95 -12.30 37.86
C SER A 1088 22.37 -10.82 37.79
N ILE A 1089 22.54 -10.25 36.59
CA ILE A 1089 22.82 -8.83 36.41
C ILE A 1089 21.61 -7.98 36.80
N THR A 1090 20.40 -8.36 36.38
CA THR A 1090 19.15 -7.64 36.72
C THR A 1090 18.87 -7.73 38.21
N ALA A 1091 18.94 -8.92 38.82
CA ALA A 1091 18.75 -9.06 40.26
C ALA A 1091 19.87 -8.37 41.07
N GLY A 1092 21.10 -8.35 40.54
CA GLY A 1092 22.21 -7.60 41.12
C GLY A 1092 21.98 -6.09 41.08
N ALA A 1093 21.53 -5.55 39.94
CA ALA A 1093 21.18 -4.14 39.77
C ALA A 1093 19.94 -3.74 40.59
N MET A 1094 18.91 -4.58 40.66
CA MET A 1094 17.76 -4.35 41.55
C MET A 1094 18.18 -4.39 43.02
N GLY A 1095 19.10 -5.28 43.40
CA GLY A 1095 19.67 -5.34 44.74
C GLY A 1095 20.50 -4.10 45.12
N THR A 1096 21.24 -3.52 44.16
CA THR A 1096 21.94 -2.23 44.38
C THR A 1096 20.96 -1.06 44.45
N MET A 1097 19.95 -1.01 43.58
CA MET A 1097 18.92 0.04 43.55
C MET A 1097 17.99 0.05 44.77
N ALA A 1098 17.51 -1.12 45.21
CA ALA A 1098 16.72 -1.26 46.44
C ALA A 1098 17.51 -0.84 47.69
N GLY A 1099 18.84 -1.02 47.65
CA GLY A 1099 19.76 -0.52 48.68
C GLY A 1099 19.88 1.01 48.74
N LEU A 1100 19.64 1.71 47.63
CA LEU A 1100 19.70 3.17 47.51
C LEU A 1100 18.37 3.87 47.83
N ALA A 1101 17.25 3.31 47.36
CA ALA A 1101 15.91 3.92 47.47
C ALA A 1101 15.41 4.11 48.91
N SER A 1102 16.05 3.48 49.90
CA SER A 1102 15.63 3.50 51.31
C SER A 1102 16.53 4.34 52.21
N ALA A 1103 17.57 5.01 51.68
CA ALA A 1103 18.54 5.75 52.50
C ALA A 1103 18.28 7.27 52.58
N VAL A 1104 17.60 7.91 51.62
CA VAL A 1104 17.37 9.37 51.60
C VAL A 1104 16.11 9.74 50.79
N GLU A 1105 15.12 10.38 51.41
CA GLU A 1105 14.10 11.15 50.70
C GLU A 1105 14.75 12.42 50.13
N GLY A 1106 14.94 12.46 48.81
CA GLY A 1106 15.35 13.68 48.07
C GLY A 1106 16.54 13.55 47.12
N SER A 1107 17.26 12.42 47.07
CA SER A 1107 18.46 12.28 46.22
C SER A 1107 18.26 11.48 44.93
N LEU A 1108 17.10 10.84 44.72
CA LEU A 1108 16.79 10.13 43.47
C LEU A 1108 16.98 11.06 42.25
N GLY A 1109 16.59 12.34 42.34
CA GLY A 1109 16.77 13.32 41.26
C GLY A 1109 18.23 13.63 40.87
N LEU A 1110 19.22 13.39 41.74
CA LEU A 1110 20.64 13.67 41.45
C LEU A 1110 21.38 12.43 40.90
N VAL A 1111 21.10 11.24 41.43
CA VAL A 1111 21.69 9.97 40.94
C VAL A 1111 21.08 9.57 39.59
N LEU A 1112 19.78 9.84 39.38
CA LEU A 1112 19.10 9.58 38.09
C LEU A 1112 19.55 10.53 36.96
N SER A 1113 20.21 11.65 37.28
CA SER A 1113 20.65 12.65 36.29
C SER A 1113 22.08 12.45 35.77
N SER A 1114 22.87 11.58 36.42
CA SER A 1114 24.31 11.41 36.18
C SER A 1114 24.71 10.00 35.70
N ILE A 1115 23.75 9.06 35.61
CA ILE A 1115 23.98 7.69 35.13
C ILE A 1115 22.93 7.39 34.04
N PRO A 1116 23.32 6.86 32.86
CA PRO A 1116 22.38 6.32 31.88
C PRO A 1116 21.50 5.26 32.53
N ARG A 1117 20.18 5.30 32.32
CA ARG A 1117 19.28 4.23 32.78
C ARG A 1117 19.62 2.93 32.04
N ILE A 1118 20.42 2.07 32.65
CA ILE A 1118 20.71 0.72 32.13
C ILE A 1118 19.81 -0.25 32.88
N ILE A 1119 18.57 -0.38 32.42
CA ILE A 1119 17.76 -1.56 32.74
C ILE A 1119 18.24 -2.65 31.80
N PRO A 1120 18.77 -3.80 32.28
CA PRO A 1120 19.15 -4.90 31.41
C PRO A 1120 17.88 -5.47 30.77
N VAL A 1121 17.58 -5.04 29.54
CA VAL A 1121 16.50 -5.58 28.72
C VAL A 1121 16.97 -6.92 28.17
N LEU A 1122 16.70 -7.99 28.89
CA LEU A 1122 16.73 -9.34 28.34
C LEU A 1122 15.41 -10.05 28.61
N ALA A 1123 14.34 -9.39 28.17
CA ALA A 1123 13.10 -9.98 27.68
C ALA A 1123 12.32 -8.91 26.88
N GLY A 1124 12.42 -8.97 25.54
CA GLY A 1124 11.35 -8.59 24.61
C GLY A 1124 11.03 -7.11 24.39
N GLY A 1125 10.17 -6.51 25.21
CA GLY A 1125 9.35 -5.37 24.77
C GLY A 1125 9.10 -4.27 25.79
N LEU A 1126 9.41 -4.46 27.08
CA LEU A 1126 9.00 -3.51 28.12
C LEU A 1126 9.98 -2.36 28.42
N GLY A 1127 11.27 -2.54 28.12
CA GLY A 1127 12.30 -1.55 28.47
C GLY A 1127 12.28 -0.26 27.62
N VAL A 1128 11.51 -0.23 26.52
CA VAL A 1128 11.50 0.88 25.56
C VAL A 1128 10.67 2.06 26.09
N ALA A 1129 9.57 1.79 26.80
CA ALA A 1129 8.61 2.83 27.18
C ALA A 1129 9.15 3.83 28.22
N ALA A 1130 9.92 3.36 29.21
CA ALA A 1130 10.43 4.22 30.29
C ALA A 1130 11.73 4.98 29.95
N ALA A 1131 12.47 4.54 28.92
CA ALA A 1131 13.72 5.18 28.48
C ALA A 1131 13.53 6.11 27.27
N GLY A 1132 12.55 5.83 26.39
CA GLY A 1132 12.32 6.57 25.15
C GLY A 1132 11.84 8.01 25.32
N VAL A 1133 11.30 8.37 26.49
CA VAL A 1133 10.79 9.73 26.75
C VAL A 1133 11.92 10.79 26.72
N GLY A 1134 13.16 10.41 27.05
CA GLY A 1134 14.30 11.34 27.03
C GLY A 1134 14.80 11.75 25.65
N ALA A 1135 14.51 10.97 24.60
CA ALA A 1135 15.00 11.23 23.23
C ALA A 1135 14.03 12.07 22.38
N ILE A 1136 12.76 12.21 22.77
CA ILE A 1136 11.69 12.83 21.96
C ILE A 1136 11.59 14.36 22.16
N VAL A 1137 12.42 14.97 23.01
CA VAL A 1137 12.26 16.35 23.54
C VAL A 1137 12.51 17.50 22.53
N ALA A 1138 12.67 17.23 21.23
CA ALA A 1138 12.97 18.28 20.26
C ALA A 1138 11.74 18.73 19.45
N LEU A 1139 11.20 19.90 19.82
CA LEU A 1139 10.74 21.03 18.97
C LEU A 1139 9.24 21.40 19.04
N ILE A 1140 8.90 22.40 19.87
CA ILE A 1140 7.75 23.30 19.62
C ILE A 1140 8.21 24.78 19.72
N PRO A 1141 8.11 25.60 18.66
CA PRO A 1141 8.37 27.03 18.75
C PRO A 1141 7.24 27.77 19.48
N GLY A 1142 7.55 28.32 20.65
CA GLY A 1142 6.62 29.14 21.44
C GLY A 1142 6.52 30.58 20.95
N LEU A 1143 5.38 30.95 20.37
CA LEU A 1143 4.89 32.35 20.31
C LEU A 1143 3.35 32.36 20.26
N ILE A 1144 2.68 32.58 21.39
CA ILE A 1144 1.23 32.77 21.44
C ILE A 1144 0.84 33.89 22.43
N GLU A 1145 -0.08 34.76 22.01
CA GLU A 1145 -0.72 35.81 22.82
C GLU A 1145 -1.53 35.23 24.00
N GLU A 1146 -1.42 35.89 25.16
CA GLU A 1146 -1.89 35.47 26.50
C GLU A 1146 -3.32 34.91 26.57
N GLY A 1147 -4.25 35.35 25.70
CA GLY A 1147 -5.64 34.87 25.68
C GLY A 1147 -5.88 33.51 25.00
N LYS A 1148 -4.96 33.03 24.15
CA LYS A 1148 -5.04 31.68 23.56
C LYS A 1148 -4.41 30.61 24.44
N ARG A 1149 -3.57 31.02 25.40
CA ARG A 1149 -2.81 30.12 26.29
C ARG A 1149 -3.70 29.49 27.37
N GLN A 1150 -4.58 30.26 28.00
CA GLN A 1150 -5.51 29.75 29.02
C GLN A 1150 -6.43 28.65 28.47
N VAL A 1151 -7.00 28.85 27.28
CA VAL A 1151 -7.83 27.82 26.61
C VAL A 1151 -7.02 26.55 26.29
N GLN A 1152 -5.73 26.67 25.97
CA GLN A 1152 -4.85 25.51 25.78
C GLN A 1152 -4.58 24.80 27.10
N GLN A 1153 -4.34 25.53 28.19
CA GLN A 1153 -4.13 24.98 29.53
C GLN A 1153 -5.38 24.26 30.05
N ASP A 1154 -6.57 24.80 29.82
CA ASP A 1154 -7.85 24.16 30.20
C ASP A 1154 -8.05 22.84 29.45
N LYS A 1155 -7.92 22.86 28.11
CA LYS A 1155 -8.03 21.65 27.29
C LYS A 1155 -6.97 20.61 27.60
N PHE A 1156 -5.76 21.06 27.91
CA PHE A 1156 -4.68 20.18 28.33
C PHE A 1156 -5.00 19.52 29.68
N GLY A 1157 -5.53 20.28 30.64
CA GLY A 1157 -6.01 19.74 31.91
C GLY A 1157 -7.14 18.72 31.75
N GLU A 1158 -8.12 19.00 30.88
CA GLU A 1158 -9.20 18.06 30.55
C GLU A 1158 -8.64 16.77 29.91
N LEU A 1159 -7.75 16.89 28.92
CA LEU A 1159 -7.09 15.75 28.30
C LEU A 1159 -6.31 14.92 29.31
N LEU A 1160 -5.54 15.56 30.19
CA LEU A 1160 -4.76 14.86 31.19
C LEU A 1160 -5.64 14.17 32.24
N SER A 1161 -6.81 14.74 32.55
CA SER A 1161 -7.80 14.14 33.46
C SER A 1161 -8.32 12.79 32.94
N ASP A 1162 -8.52 12.65 31.63
CA ASP A 1162 -8.97 11.39 31.00
C ASP A 1162 -8.03 10.21 31.31
N TYR A 1163 -6.74 10.48 31.55
CA TYR A 1163 -5.73 9.46 31.82
C TYR A 1163 -5.34 9.31 33.30
N LEU A 1164 -5.73 10.23 34.18
CA LEU A 1164 -5.29 10.23 35.58
C LEU A 1164 -6.44 10.03 36.56
N THR A 1165 -7.55 10.75 36.37
CA THR A 1165 -8.62 10.82 37.38
C THR A 1165 -9.35 9.48 37.54
N GLN A 1166 -9.44 8.68 36.48
CA GLN A 1166 -10.03 7.33 36.54
C GLN A 1166 -9.23 6.38 37.45
N TYR A 1167 -7.92 6.60 37.55
CA TYR A 1167 -6.97 5.77 38.30
C TYR A 1167 -6.63 6.32 39.68
N GLU A 1168 -7.23 7.46 40.06
CA GLU A 1168 -6.93 8.19 41.31
C GLU A 1168 -5.44 8.56 41.45
N VAL A 1169 -4.77 8.81 40.32
CA VAL A 1169 -3.38 9.29 40.28
C VAL A 1169 -3.40 10.81 40.34
N ASP A 1170 -3.05 11.38 41.49
CA ASP A 1170 -3.29 12.77 41.82
C ASP A 1170 -2.04 13.52 42.32
N GLY A 1171 -0.91 12.85 42.53
CA GLY A 1171 0.31 13.49 43.03
C GLY A 1171 0.30 13.81 44.53
N VAL A 1172 -0.66 13.27 45.30
CA VAL A 1172 -0.80 13.47 46.75
C VAL A 1172 -0.65 12.12 47.50
N PRO A 1173 0.56 11.79 47.98
CA PRO A 1173 0.80 10.49 48.61
C PRO A 1173 -0.07 10.27 49.85
N TYR A 1174 -0.91 9.23 49.82
CA TYR A 1174 -1.77 8.81 50.93
C TYR A 1174 -2.84 9.84 51.36
N GLY A 1175 -3.23 10.75 50.46
CA GLY A 1175 -4.25 11.78 50.68
C GLY A 1175 -5.14 11.98 49.44
N ASP A 1176 -5.98 13.00 49.47
CA ASP A 1176 -6.75 13.50 48.31
C ASP A 1176 -6.25 14.92 47.98
N TYR A 1177 -6.60 15.46 46.82
CA TYR A 1177 -6.32 16.84 46.40
C TYR A 1177 -6.62 17.92 47.46
N TRP A 1178 -7.60 17.66 48.34
CA TRP A 1178 -7.96 18.54 49.45
C TRP A 1178 -6.91 18.60 50.58
N ASP A 1179 -5.96 17.67 50.60
CA ASP A 1179 -4.91 17.56 51.60
C ASP A 1179 -3.61 18.30 51.18
N ILE A 1180 -3.58 18.90 49.98
CA ILE A 1180 -2.46 19.73 49.51
C ILE A 1180 -2.35 20.98 50.41
N PRO A 1181 -1.18 21.24 51.03
CA PRO A 1181 -1.00 22.41 51.90
C PRO A 1181 -1.30 23.72 51.16
N ASP A 1182 -2.01 24.65 51.80
CA ASP A 1182 -2.34 25.97 51.22
C ASP A 1182 -1.09 26.71 50.70
N GLU A 1183 0.08 26.44 51.28
CA GLU A 1183 1.40 27.01 50.95
C GLU A 1183 1.96 26.55 49.60
N GLU A 1184 1.46 25.41 49.08
CA GLU A 1184 1.87 24.83 47.80
C GLU A 1184 0.95 25.31 46.64
N TRP A 1185 -0.13 26.03 46.97
CA TRP A 1185 -1.01 26.66 46.00
C TRP A 1185 -0.44 28.00 45.48
N PRO A 1186 -0.48 28.26 44.16
CA PRO A 1186 -0.05 29.54 43.59
C PRO A 1186 -0.81 30.73 44.19
N GLY A 1187 -0.09 31.77 44.62
CA GLY A 1187 -0.67 33.00 45.18
C GLY A 1187 -0.92 33.01 46.69
N TYR A 1188 -0.50 32.00 47.45
CA TYR A 1188 -0.67 31.93 48.91
C TYR A 1188 -0.02 33.13 49.65
N ASP A 1189 1.13 33.61 49.20
CA ASP A 1189 1.84 34.75 49.79
C ASP A 1189 1.11 36.10 49.65
N ASP A 1190 0.14 36.21 48.74
CA ASP A 1190 -0.63 37.44 48.49
C ASP A 1190 -1.89 37.58 49.38
N GLY A 1191 -2.15 36.60 50.24
CA GLY A 1191 -3.16 36.65 51.29
C GLY A 1191 -4.58 36.30 50.83
N ALA A 1192 -5.08 35.19 51.36
CA ALA A 1192 -6.48 34.78 51.44
C ALA A 1192 -7.42 35.22 50.31
N LEU A 1193 -7.48 34.43 49.24
CA LEU A 1193 -8.69 34.30 48.43
C LEU A 1193 -9.37 32.96 48.75
N HIS A 1194 -10.19 32.97 49.81
CA HIS A 1194 -11.32 32.05 49.89
C HIS A 1194 -12.27 32.35 48.72
N GLY A 1195 -12.47 31.37 47.84
CA GLY A 1195 -13.48 31.40 46.79
C GLY A 1195 -13.98 30.00 46.50
N SER A 1196 -15.15 29.69 47.06
CA SER A 1196 -15.98 28.48 46.93
C SER A 1196 -16.20 27.95 45.52
#